data_AF-A0A7S0BT22-F1
#
_entry.id   AF-A0A7S0BT22-F1
#
_cell.length_a   1.000
_cell.length_b   1.000
_cell.length_c   1.000
_cell.angle_alpha   90.00
_cell.angle_beta   90.00
_cell.angle_gamma   90.00
#
_symmetry.space_group_name_H-M   'P 1'
#
loop_
_entity.id
_entity.type
_entity.pdbx_description
1 polymer ?
#
loop_
_entity_poly.entity_id
_entity_poly.type
_entity_poly.pdbx_seq_one_letter_code
_entity_poly.pdbx_strand_id
1 'polypeptide(L)'
;MAAENEAIDEDLYSRQLYVLGHDAQRRMASSNVLIVGMTGLGVEIAKNIVLAGVKTVNIIDDEIVKWNDLSSQFYLATSDVGKSSRVDATFPHLAELNPYVSVHKLSSNILDSGDLSQFQVVVLVDQSFSLQLSVDKKCHNAGVRFISASSRGVFGSVFADYGKEFVVVDDNGEPEKQVMIAAITRDSPPMITCMDGNRHDLEEGDYVKFVEVKGMTELNDGKPRKISVPGPFSFSIEDDVSGYGEYESGGLGIQVKMPKTVDFLPLEDAVKSPEYVATDFGKFDRQSTINACFQALEKYTMANGSEPKPGSADDADKFLATVKQTLQGEEPVEKVVEAFARSCAGNLSPVVAALGGLVGQEIMKAISGKFGPLKQFLMFDCMEILPDALPDQASCAPRGSRHDGQLAVLGKDICEEIFNLRYFLVGTGAIGCEMLKCWAMMGIGSGEKGMIYLTDMDQIEKSNLSRQFLFRDRDIKKAKSVAAAEAIKRMNPEVHITTYEARVGADTENLFNDEFWTNLSGVCNALDNVQARMYVDQRCLFYKKSLLESGTLGTKGNTQVVVPNLTESYSSSRDPPEKSIPICTLKNFPYQIEHTIQWARDQFEGYFRNTADEVNKFTAERDSYLEDLKSQGTGSMRASLESIYSASVELKPSGVDDCIKWARLSFEELFSSSIKQLLYSCPADMVDRNGVPFWSGTRRCPSPIEFDVNNP
;
A
#
# COMPACT_ATOMS: atom_id res chain seq x y z
N MET A 1 -31.05 -0.10 -8.29
CA MET A 1 -31.16 -1.30 -7.42
C MET A 1 -31.41 -2.51 -8.31
N ALA A 2 -30.35 -3.20 -8.70
CA ALA A 2 -30.32 -4.54 -9.32
C ALA A 2 -28.84 -4.90 -9.58
N ALA A 3 -28.06 -4.99 -8.50
CA ALA A 3 -26.71 -5.57 -8.48
C ALA A 3 -26.60 -6.37 -7.18
N GLU A 4 -27.48 -7.36 -7.02
CA GLU A 4 -27.41 -8.31 -5.92
C GLU A 4 -26.46 -9.43 -6.30
N ASN A 5 -25.38 -9.54 -5.53
CA ASN A 5 -24.59 -10.73 -5.24
C ASN A 5 -23.79 -11.40 -6.38
N GLU A 6 -22.78 -10.71 -6.91
CA GLU A 6 -21.49 -11.42 -7.03
C GLU A 6 -20.74 -11.24 -5.71
N ALA A 7 -20.57 -12.34 -4.98
CA ALA A 7 -19.81 -12.32 -3.73
C ALA A 7 -18.35 -11.98 -4.05
N ILE A 8 -17.81 -10.96 -3.38
CA ILE A 8 -16.38 -10.63 -3.49
C ILE A 8 -15.59 -11.84 -2.97
N ASP A 9 -14.57 -12.27 -3.72
CA ASP A 9 -13.64 -13.32 -3.28
C ASP A 9 -12.73 -12.78 -2.17
N GLU A 10 -13.16 -12.96 -0.92
CA GLU A 10 -12.44 -12.50 0.27
C GLU A 10 -11.07 -13.17 0.43
N ASP A 11 -10.87 -14.38 -0.11
CA ASP A 11 -9.57 -15.05 -0.04
C ASP A 11 -8.54 -14.35 -0.94
N LEU A 12 -8.95 -13.94 -2.15
CA LEU A 12 -8.08 -13.23 -3.10
C LEU A 12 -7.84 -11.78 -2.66
N TYR A 13 -8.91 -11.06 -2.32
CA TYR A 13 -8.86 -9.64 -2.00
C TYR A 13 -8.67 -9.32 -0.51
N SER A 14 -8.41 -10.33 0.33
CA SER A 14 -8.29 -10.20 1.80
C SER A 14 -7.55 -8.94 2.25
N ARG A 15 -6.30 -8.74 1.77
CA ARG A 15 -5.48 -7.59 2.18
C ARG A 15 -5.94 -6.26 1.60
N GLN A 16 -6.53 -6.29 0.42
CA GLN A 16 -7.07 -5.10 -0.25
C GLN A 16 -8.37 -4.63 0.42
N LEU A 17 -9.21 -5.55 0.90
CA LEU A 17 -10.45 -5.23 1.60
C LEU A 17 -10.20 -4.48 2.91
N TYR A 18 -9.11 -4.74 3.63
CA TYR A 18 -8.74 -3.95 4.80
C TYR A 18 -8.38 -2.49 4.49
N VAL A 19 -8.04 -2.18 3.24
CA VAL A 19 -7.70 -0.82 2.78
C VAL A 19 -8.92 -0.12 2.20
N LEU A 20 -9.61 -0.79 1.27
CA LEU A 20 -10.72 -0.21 0.51
C LEU A 20 -12.06 -0.40 1.19
N GLY A 21 -12.30 -1.53 1.83
CA GLY A 21 -13.61 -1.96 2.34
C GLY A 21 -14.51 -2.53 1.24
N HIS A 22 -15.52 -3.30 1.65
CA HIS A 22 -16.41 -4.01 0.73
C HIS A 22 -17.17 -3.07 -0.21
N ASP A 23 -17.63 -1.90 0.25
CA ASP A 23 -18.43 -0.99 -0.58
C ASP A 23 -17.63 -0.33 -1.70
N ALA A 24 -16.37 0.03 -1.43
CA ALA A 24 -15.46 0.50 -2.48
C ALA A 24 -15.19 -0.62 -3.49
N GLN A 25 -14.92 -1.85 -3.02
CA GLN A 25 -14.66 -3.00 -3.88
C GLN A 25 -15.88 -3.34 -4.77
N ARG A 26 -17.10 -3.30 -4.23
CA ARG A 26 -18.33 -3.53 -5.02
C ARG A 26 -18.49 -2.51 -6.15
N ARG A 27 -18.23 -1.23 -5.87
CA ARG A 27 -18.26 -0.18 -6.89
C ARG A 27 -17.22 -0.42 -7.98
N MET A 28 -16.00 -0.77 -7.58
CA MET A 28 -14.92 -1.12 -8.52
C MET A 28 -15.29 -2.32 -9.41
N ALA A 29 -15.81 -3.41 -8.84
CA ALA A 29 -16.24 -4.60 -9.56
C ALA A 29 -17.37 -4.35 -10.56
N SER A 30 -18.06 -3.20 -10.46
CA SER A 30 -19.09 -2.77 -11.43
C SER A 30 -18.60 -1.75 -12.47
N SER A 31 -17.33 -1.32 -12.39
CA SER A 31 -16.78 -0.21 -13.19
C SER A 31 -15.95 -0.67 -14.39
N ASN A 32 -16.14 -0.02 -15.53
CA ASN A 32 -15.38 -0.19 -16.76
C ASN A 32 -14.31 0.90 -16.86
N VAL A 33 -13.07 0.50 -17.11
CA VAL A 33 -11.91 1.39 -17.28
C VAL A 33 -11.42 1.32 -18.72
N LEU A 34 -11.11 2.47 -19.32
CA LEU A 34 -10.42 2.56 -20.62
C LEU A 34 -9.01 3.11 -20.41
N ILE A 35 -7.99 2.43 -20.96
CA ILE A 35 -6.59 2.85 -20.94
C ILE A 35 -6.08 2.92 -22.38
N VAL A 36 -5.60 4.09 -22.79
CA VAL A 36 -5.06 4.36 -24.13
C VAL A 36 -3.56 4.57 -24.02
N GLY A 37 -2.78 3.80 -24.78
CA GLY A 37 -1.32 3.74 -24.70
C GLY A 37 -0.86 2.60 -23.78
N MET A 38 -0.18 1.61 -24.36
CA MET A 38 0.37 0.42 -23.69
C MET A 38 1.90 0.46 -23.71
N THR A 39 2.47 1.64 -23.44
CA THR A 39 3.88 1.81 -23.07
C THR A 39 4.15 1.16 -21.70
N GLY A 40 5.38 1.26 -21.17
CA GLY A 40 5.69 0.81 -19.81
C GLY A 40 4.72 1.37 -18.76
N LEU A 41 4.40 2.67 -18.84
CA LEU A 41 3.45 3.30 -17.93
C LEU A 41 2.04 2.72 -18.09
N GLY A 42 1.61 2.51 -19.33
CA GLY A 42 0.28 1.97 -19.63
C GLY A 42 0.07 0.56 -19.10
N VAL A 43 1.04 -0.33 -19.30
CA VAL A 43 0.97 -1.71 -18.79
C VAL A 43 1.04 -1.76 -17.26
N GLU A 44 1.80 -0.87 -16.62
CA GLU A 44 1.87 -0.79 -15.17
C GLU A 44 0.52 -0.38 -14.57
N ILE A 45 -0.13 0.64 -15.14
CA ILE A 45 -1.48 1.06 -14.76
C ILE A 45 -2.46 -0.09 -14.96
N ALA A 46 -2.47 -0.70 -16.15
CA ALA A 46 -3.37 -1.80 -16.48
C ALA A 46 -3.18 -3.00 -15.53
N LYS A 47 -1.94 -3.40 -15.24
CA LYS A 47 -1.62 -4.44 -14.25
C LYS A 47 -2.26 -4.15 -12.90
N ASN A 48 -2.07 -2.94 -12.37
CA ASN A 48 -2.62 -2.56 -11.06
C ASN A 48 -4.15 -2.61 -11.06
N ILE A 49 -4.80 -2.14 -12.12
CA ILE A 49 -6.28 -2.10 -12.21
C ILE A 49 -6.90 -3.48 -12.43
N VAL A 50 -6.25 -4.35 -13.20
CA VAL A 50 -6.68 -5.74 -13.33
C VAL A 50 -6.56 -6.47 -11.98
N LEU A 51 -5.46 -6.30 -11.25
CA LEU A 51 -5.29 -6.88 -9.93
C LEU A 51 -6.27 -6.31 -8.90
N ALA A 52 -6.64 -5.04 -9.02
CA ALA A 52 -7.60 -4.39 -8.13
C ALA A 52 -9.05 -4.93 -8.27
N GLY A 53 -9.37 -5.64 -9.35
CA GLY A 53 -10.67 -6.30 -9.50
C GLY A 53 -11.79 -5.36 -9.97
N VAL A 54 -11.55 -4.60 -11.03
CA VAL A 54 -12.62 -3.85 -11.73
C VAL A 54 -13.46 -4.75 -12.64
N LYS A 55 -14.57 -4.27 -13.18
CA LYS A 55 -15.41 -5.08 -14.09
C LYS A 55 -14.68 -5.41 -15.39
N THR A 56 -14.24 -4.36 -16.09
CA THR A 56 -13.54 -4.48 -17.37
C THR A 56 -12.39 -3.51 -17.47
N VAL A 57 -11.31 -3.96 -18.12
CA VAL A 57 -10.19 -3.11 -18.53
C VAL A 57 -10.10 -3.15 -20.05
N ASN A 58 -10.34 -1.99 -20.66
CA ASN A 58 -10.36 -1.83 -22.11
C ASN A 58 -9.06 -1.13 -22.51
N ILE A 59 -8.34 -1.70 -23.47
CA ILE A 59 -7.00 -1.22 -23.86
C ILE A 59 -6.96 -0.86 -25.36
N ILE A 60 -6.25 0.23 -25.67
CA ILE A 60 -6.03 0.73 -27.03
C ILE A 60 -4.55 1.09 -27.19
N ASP A 61 -3.84 0.42 -28.09
CA ASP A 61 -2.52 0.85 -28.56
C ASP A 61 -2.12 0.06 -29.82
N ASP A 62 -2.45 0.61 -30.99
CA ASP A 62 -2.15 -0.01 -32.29
C ASP A 62 -0.69 0.24 -32.73
N GLU A 63 0.13 0.95 -31.95
CA GLU A 63 1.55 1.17 -32.28
C GLU A 63 2.32 -0.16 -32.29
N ILE A 64 3.22 -0.30 -33.26
CA ILE A 64 4.12 -1.45 -33.36
C ILE A 64 5.16 -1.39 -32.25
N VAL A 65 5.45 -2.54 -31.64
CA VAL A 65 6.47 -2.68 -30.60
C VAL A 65 7.85 -2.26 -31.11
N LYS A 66 8.51 -1.36 -30.36
CA LYS A 66 9.86 -0.82 -30.62
C LYS A 66 10.83 -1.28 -29.52
N TRP A 67 12.13 -1.28 -29.82
CA TRP A 67 13.18 -1.60 -28.83
C TRP A 67 13.09 -0.78 -27.54
N ASN A 68 12.78 0.52 -27.69
CA ASN A 68 12.61 1.45 -26.58
C ASN A 68 11.53 1.00 -25.58
N ASP A 69 10.50 0.29 -26.04
CA ASP A 69 9.36 -0.10 -25.19
C ASP A 69 9.78 -1.16 -24.16
N LEU A 70 10.71 -2.05 -24.53
CA LEU A 70 11.13 -3.17 -23.68
C LEU A 70 11.94 -2.72 -22.44
N SER A 71 12.35 -1.45 -22.36
CA SER A 71 13.07 -0.90 -21.20
C SER A 71 12.19 -0.70 -19.97
N SER A 72 10.86 -0.77 -20.13
CA SER A 72 9.91 -0.67 -19.03
C SER A 72 8.64 -1.51 -19.21
N GLN A 73 8.33 -1.96 -20.42
CA GLN A 73 7.16 -2.81 -20.70
C GLN A 73 7.51 -4.30 -20.53
N PHE A 74 7.25 -4.80 -19.32
CA PHE A 74 7.63 -6.13 -18.84
C PHE A 74 6.86 -7.33 -19.45
N TYR A 75 5.86 -7.09 -20.30
CA TYR A 75 5.18 -8.13 -21.08
C TYR A 75 5.64 -8.23 -22.54
N LEU A 76 6.42 -7.27 -23.04
CA LEU A 76 6.93 -7.33 -24.41
C LEU A 76 8.19 -8.19 -24.49
N ALA A 77 8.21 -9.12 -25.44
CA ALA A 77 9.38 -9.93 -25.76
C ALA A 77 10.16 -9.33 -26.94
N THR A 78 11.43 -9.70 -27.05
CA THR A 78 12.28 -9.32 -28.19
C THR A 78 11.72 -9.85 -29.52
N SER A 79 10.94 -10.93 -29.48
CA SER A 79 10.28 -11.50 -30.65
C SER A 79 9.15 -10.63 -31.21
N ASP A 80 8.57 -9.74 -30.42
CA ASP A 80 7.44 -8.88 -30.79
C ASP A 80 7.86 -7.62 -31.54
N VAL A 81 9.12 -7.21 -31.38
CA VAL A 81 9.69 -5.99 -31.97
C VAL A 81 9.50 -5.98 -33.48
N GLY A 82 8.82 -4.96 -33.99
CA GLY A 82 8.52 -4.79 -35.42
C GLY A 82 7.46 -5.74 -35.99
N LYS A 83 6.85 -6.62 -35.17
CA LYS A 83 5.90 -7.65 -35.64
C LYS A 83 4.50 -7.51 -35.08
N SER A 84 4.39 -7.21 -33.79
CA SER A 84 3.12 -7.12 -33.08
C SER A 84 2.80 -5.67 -32.75
N SER A 85 1.51 -5.33 -32.69
CA SER A 85 1.08 -4.13 -31.97
C SER A 85 1.34 -4.32 -30.48
N ARG A 86 1.55 -3.22 -29.74
CA ARG A 86 1.73 -3.28 -28.28
C ARG A 86 0.51 -3.89 -27.62
N VAL A 87 -0.71 -3.54 -28.05
CA VAL A 87 -1.94 -4.09 -27.49
C VAL A 87 -2.07 -5.61 -27.70
N ASP A 88 -1.72 -6.12 -28.89
CA ASP A 88 -1.80 -7.56 -29.18
C ASP A 88 -0.79 -8.38 -28.38
N ALA A 89 0.43 -7.87 -28.22
CA ALA A 89 1.46 -8.53 -27.42
C ALA A 89 1.11 -8.52 -25.92
N THR A 90 0.47 -7.46 -25.43
CA THR A 90 0.20 -7.26 -23.99
C THR A 90 -1.07 -7.97 -23.51
N PHE A 91 -2.10 -8.01 -24.35
CA PHE A 91 -3.44 -8.50 -24.01
C PHE A 91 -3.47 -9.87 -23.31
N PRO A 92 -2.79 -10.92 -23.80
CA PRO A 92 -2.86 -12.25 -23.18
C PRO A 92 -2.35 -12.27 -21.74
N HIS A 93 -1.34 -11.44 -21.44
CA HIS A 93 -0.72 -11.38 -20.13
C HIS A 93 -1.60 -10.67 -19.11
N LEU A 94 -2.24 -9.56 -19.50
CA LEU A 94 -3.20 -8.85 -18.65
C LEU A 94 -4.45 -9.70 -18.36
N ALA A 95 -4.98 -10.38 -19.38
CA ALA A 95 -6.16 -11.23 -19.22
C ALA A 95 -5.94 -12.42 -18.27
N GLU A 96 -4.68 -12.86 -18.08
CA GLU A 96 -4.32 -13.96 -17.18
C GLU A 96 -4.17 -13.51 -15.70
N LEU A 97 -4.05 -12.21 -15.43
CA LEU A 97 -3.74 -11.72 -14.08
C LEU A 97 -4.86 -11.94 -13.06
N ASN A 98 -6.10 -11.73 -13.48
CA ASN A 98 -7.26 -11.79 -12.58
C ASN A 98 -8.47 -12.40 -13.30
N PRO A 99 -8.95 -13.58 -12.90
CA PRO A 99 -10.07 -14.25 -13.57
C PRO A 99 -11.40 -13.50 -13.44
N TYR A 100 -11.50 -12.55 -12.50
CA TYR A 100 -12.70 -11.74 -12.29
C TYR A 100 -12.76 -10.48 -13.16
N VAL A 101 -11.68 -10.14 -13.87
CA VAL A 101 -11.61 -8.92 -14.69
C VAL A 101 -11.56 -9.28 -16.17
N SER A 102 -12.53 -8.78 -16.94
CA SER A 102 -12.50 -8.96 -18.39
C SER A 102 -11.63 -7.90 -19.05
N VAL A 103 -10.58 -8.33 -19.75
CA VAL A 103 -9.75 -7.44 -20.55
C VAL A 103 -10.24 -7.44 -21.99
N HIS A 104 -10.34 -6.26 -22.62
CA HIS A 104 -10.81 -6.11 -24.01
C HIS A 104 -9.89 -5.20 -24.81
N LYS A 105 -9.66 -5.55 -26.08
CA LYS A 105 -8.97 -4.68 -27.04
C LYS A 105 -10.02 -3.87 -27.79
N LEU A 106 -9.85 -2.56 -27.85
CA LEU A 106 -10.74 -1.66 -28.59
C LEU A 106 -10.00 -0.94 -29.72
N SER A 107 -10.77 -0.44 -30.69
CA SER A 107 -10.24 0.42 -31.75
C SER A 107 -10.19 1.88 -31.28
N SER A 108 -9.10 2.57 -31.66
CA SER A 108 -8.90 4.01 -31.42
C SER A 108 -10.04 4.91 -31.90
N ASN A 109 -10.83 4.48 -32.90
CA ASN A 109 -12.00 5.21 -33.41
C ASN A 109 -13.04 5.59 -32.33
N ILE A 110 -13.06 4.87 -31.20
CA ILE A 110 -13.94 5.16 -30.07
C ILE A 110 -13.65 6.53 -29.43
N LEU A 111 -12.41 7.01 -29.51
CA LEU A 111 -12.00 8.30 -28.95
C LEU A 111 -12.58 9.47 -29.74
N ASP A 112 -12.74 9.31 -31.05
CA ASP A 112 -13.25 10.35 -31.94
C ASP A 112 -14.77 10.34 -32.03
N SER A 113 -15.34 9.17 -32.32
CA SER A 113 -16.74 9.00 -32.73
C SER A 113 -17.55 8.09 -31.82
N GLY A 114 -16.90 7.44 -30.85
CA GLY A 114 -17.55 6.53 -29.92
C GLY A 114 -18.19 7.22 -28.73
N ASP A 115 -19.01 6.45 -28.03
CA ASP A 115 -19.62 6.87 -26.76
C ASP A 115 -18.70 6.50 -25.60
N LEU A 116 -18.08 7.50 -24.98
CA LEU A 116 -17.21 7.32 -23.81
C LEU A 116 -18.00 7.12 -22.51
N SER A 117 -19.32 7.38 -22.48
CA SER A 117 -20.16 7.25 -21.28
C SER A 117 -20.30 5.81 -20.76
N GLN A 118 -19.92 4.83 -21.58
CA GLN A 118 -19.84 3.43 -21.17
C GLN A 118 -18.72 3.14 -20.17
N PHE A 119 -17.73 4.03 -20.06
CA PHE A 119 -16.63 3.94 -19.11
C PHE A 119 -16.87 4.85 -17.89
N GLN A 120 -16.45 4.40 -16.72
CA GLN A 120 -16.44 5.26 -15.54
C GLN A 120 -15.22 6.18 -15.53
N VAL A 121 -14.10 5.71 -16.09
CA VAL A 121 -12.85 6.47 -16.20
C VAL A 121 -12.09 6.13 -17.48
N VAL A 122 -11.56 7.17 -18.11
CA VAL A 122 -10.70 7.10 -19.31
C VAL A 122 -9.32 7.62 -18.96
N VAL A 123 -8.29 6.84 -19.29
CA VAL A 123 -6.89 7.15 -18.98
C VAL A 123 -6.12 7.26 -20.28
N LEU A 124 -5.46 8.40 -20.51
CA LEU A 124 -4.54 8.57 -21.64
C LEU A 124 -3.09 8.54 -21.17
N VAL A 125 -2.30 7.65 -21.78
CA VAL A 125 -0.90 7.44 -21.42
C VAL A 125 0.00 7.80 -22.59
N ASP A 126 0.95 8.71 -22.33
CA ASP A 126 1.95 9.21 -23.29
C ASP A 126 1.33 9.72 -24.62
N GLN A 127 0.08 10.18 -24.59
CA GLN A 127 -0.65 10.71 -25.75
C GLN A 127 -0.37 12.20 -25.99
N SER A 128 -0.63 12.67 -27.21
CA SER A 128 -0.45 14.09 -27.56
C SER A 128 -1.32 15.01 -26.69
N PHE A 129 -0.83 16.22 -26.42
CA PHE A 129 -1.56 17.19 -25.61
C PHE A 129 -2.86 17.63 -26.30
N SER A 130 -2.85 17.73 -27.63
CA SER A 130 -4.05 17.95 -28.45
C SER A 130 -5.13 16.86 -28.25
N LEU A 131 -4.75 15.59 -28.23
CA LEU A 131 -5.68 14.49 -27.98
C LEU A 131 -6.21 14.55 -26.54
N GLN A 132 -5.33 14.81 -25.57
CA GLN A 132 -5.72 14.95 -24.16
C GLN A 132 -6.81 16.01 -23.98
N LEU A 133 -6.63 17.22 -24.53
CA LEU A 133 -7.63 18.28 -24.49
C LEU A 133 -8.98 17.84 -25.10
N SER A 134 -8.94 17.14 -26.24
CA SER A 134 -10.16 16.73 -26.93
C SER A 134 -10.95 15.66 -26.17
N VAL A 135 -10.27 14.69 -25.56
CA VAL A 135 -10.89 13.56 -24.85
C VAL A 135 -11.36 14.01 -23.47
N ASP A 136 -10.55 14.76 -22.74
CA ASP A 136 -10.92 15.37 -21.46
C ASP A 136 -12.23 16.15 -21.58
N LYS A 137 -12.32 17.04 -22.58
CA LYS A 137 -13.54 17.81 -22.85
C LYS A 137 -14.77 16.94 -23.10
N LYS A 138 -14.62 15.81 -23.81
CA LYS A 138 -15.72 14.86 -24.01
C LYS A 138 -16.10 14.18 -22.69
N CYS A 139 -15.11 13.73 -21.93
CA CYS A 139 -15.30 13.08 -20.64
C CYS A 139 -15.98 14.00 -19.63
N HIS A 140 -15.48 15.21 -19.42
CA HIS A 140 -16.03 16.21 -18.51
C HIS A 140 -17.50 16.50 -18.79
N ASN A 141 -17.85 16.71 -20.07
CA ASN A 141 -19.23 16.98 -20.49
C ASN A 141 -20.17 15.75 -20.33
N ALA A 142 -19.63 14.54 -20.44
CA ALA A 142 -20.39 13.30 -20.27
C ALA A 142 -20.43 12.80 -18.81
N GLY A 143 -19.76 13.50 -17.87
CA GLY A 143 -19.59 13.04 -16.50
C GLY A 143 -18.73 11.78 -16.38
N VAL A 144 -17.82 11.55 -17.33
CA VAL A 144 -16.83 10.47 -17.28
C VAL A 144 -15.55 11.02 -16.67
N ARG A 145 -14.91 10.26 -15.78
CA ARG A 145 -13.67 10.71 -15.14
C ARG A 145 -12.52 10.58 -16.12
N PHE A 146 -11.61 11.54 -16.12
CA PHE A 146 -10.47 11.59 -17.01
C PHE A 146 -9.16 11.65 -16.22
N ILE A 147 -8.17 10.89 -16.66
CA ILE A 147 -6.80 10.96 -16.17
C ILE A 147 -5.87 10.99 -17.38
N SER A 148 -4.89 11.90 -17.40
CA SER A 148 -3.75 11.78 -18.31
C SER A 148 -2.46 11.55 -17.52
N ALA A 149 -1.59 10.70 -18.05
CA ALA A 149 -0.32 10.39 -17.43
C ALA A 149 0.78 10.27 -18.49
N SER A 150 1.98 10.73 -18.19
CA SER A 150 3.11 10.61 -19.10
C SER A 150 4.42 10.42 -18.34
N SER A 151 5.31 9.59 -18.87
CA SER A 151 6.64 9.30 -18.30
C SER A 151 7.71 9.54 -19.36
N ARG A 152 8.60 10.50 -19.12
CA ARG A 152 9.64 10.93 -20.07
C ARG A 152 10.98 11.03 -19.36
N GLY A 153 11.87 10.07 -19.61
CA GLY A 153 13.16 9.97 -18.92
C GLY A 153 13.00 9.88 -17.41
N VAL A 154 13.44 10.93 -16.70
CA VAL A 154 13.37 11.08 -15.24
C VAL A 154 12.17 11.90 -14.76
N PHE A 155 11.25 12.27 -15.67
CA PHE A 155 10.11 13.15 -15.41
C PHE A 155 8.78 12.42 -15.57
N GLY A 156 7.82 12.83 -14.76
CA GLY A 156 6.43 12.37 -14.79
C GLY A 156 5.45 13.52 -14.76
N SER A 157 4.33 13.36 -15.47
CA SER A 157 3.18 14.25 -15.39
C SER A 157 1.92 13.42 -15.21
N VAL A 158 1.08 13.82 -14.25
CA VAL A 158 -0.27 13.25 -14.07
C VAL A 158 -1.27 14.39 -13.95
N PHE A 159 -2.38 14.29 -14.66
CA PHE A 159 -3.52 15.18 -14.55
C PHE A 159 -4.79 14.37 -14.25
N ALA A 160 -5.66 14.87 -13.37
CA ALA A 160 -6.94 14.26 -13.02
C ALA A 160 -8.09 15.27 -13.12
N ASP A 161 -9.16 14.88 -13.82
CA ASP A 161 -10.44 15.57 -13.88
C ASP A 161 -11.57 14.58 -13.57
N TYR A 162 -12.18 14.68 -12.38
CA TYR A 162 -13.30 13.83 -11.98
C TYR A 162 -14.67 14.47 -12.20
N GLY A 163 -14.71 15.58 -12.94
CA GLY A 163 -15.89 16.37 -13.23
C GLY A 163 -16.29 17.30 -12.10
N LYS A 164 -17.48 17.89 -12.24
CA LYS A 164 -18.09 18.72 -11.20
C LYS A 164 -18.78 17.86 -10.16
N GLU A 165 -18.80 18.36 -8.93
CA GLU A 165 -19.51 17.75 -7.81
C GLU A 165 -19.07 16.30 -7.50
N PHE A 166 -17.77 15.99 -7.65
CA PHE A 166 -17.25 14.66 -7.31
C PHE A 166 -17.35 14.41 -5.80
N VAL A 167 -18.05 13.34 -5.40
CA VAL A 167 -18.26 13.01 -3.98
C VAL A 167 -17.18 12.07 -3.47
N VAL A 168 -16.43 12.53 -2.47
CA VAL A 168 -15.46 11.76 -1.69
C VAL A 168 -16.13 11.33 -0.38
N VAL A 169 -16.30 10.02 -0.18
CA VAL A 169 -16.95 9.47 1.02
C VAL A 169 -16.00 9.35 2.22
N ASP A 170 -14.72 9.25 1.95
CA ASP A 170 -13.64 9.18 2.93
C ASP A 170 -12.40 9.80 2.28
N ASP A 171 -11.90 10.92 2.79
CA ASP A 171 -10.81 11.68 2.17
C ASP A 171 -9.41 11.28 2.65
N ASN A 172 -9.29 10.56 3.76
CA ASN A 172 -8.00 10.24 4.38
C ASN A 172 -7.75 8.74 4.58
N GLY A 173 -8.80 7.91 4.59
CA GLY A 173 -8.67 6.47 4.77
C GLY A 173 -8.41 6.00 6.19
N GLU A 174 -8.29 6.90 7.17
CA GLU A 174 -7.99 6.54 8.55
C GLU A 174 -9.22 5.94 9.26
N PRO A 175 -9.07 5.05 10.25
CA PRO A 175 -10.20 4.61 11.06
C PRO A 175 -10.90 5.78 11.77
N GLU A 176 -12.19 5.63 12.04
CA GLU A 176 -12.96 6.62 12.79
C GLU A 176 -12.42 6.76 14.22
N LYS A 177 -12.14 7.99 14.64
CA LYS A 177 -11.67 8.27 16.00
C LYS A 177 -12.80 8.02 17.01
N GLN A 178 -12.47 7.36 18.12
CA GLN A 178 -13.41 7.09 19.21
C GLN A 178 -12.90 7.70 20.52
N VAL A 179 -13.77 8.38 21.25
CA VAL A 179 -13.42 9.19 22.42
C VAL A 179 -14.34 8.84 23.58
N MET A 180 -13.78 8.34 24.69
CA MET A 180 -14.53 8.13 25.92
C MET A 180 -14.75 9.46 26.64
N ILE A 181 -15.98 9.67 27.11
CA ILE A 181 -16.41 10.95 27.68
C ILE A 181 -16.34 10.90 29.20
N ALA A 182 -15.75 11.95 29.77
CA ALA A 182 -15.70 12.17 31.22
C ALA A 182 -16.83 13.09 31.69
N ALA A 183 -17.09 14.17 30.95
CA ALA A 183 -18.07 15.19 31.32
C ALA A 183 -18.61 15.92 30.08
N ILE A 184 -19.85 16.40 30.18
CA ILE A 184 -20.48 17.28 29.20
C ILE A 184 -21.12 18.45 29.94
N THR A 185 -20.73 19.68 29.62
CA THR A 185 -21.35 20.88 30.21
C THR A 185 -22.65 21.26 29.51
N ARG A 186 -23.50 22.05 30.18
CA ARG A 186 -24.73 22.63 29.60
C ARG A 186 -24.54 24.08 29.13
N ASP A 187 -23.28 24.49 28.93
CA ASP A 187 -22.95 25.80 28.39
C ASP A 187 -23.35 25.89 26.91
N SER A 188 -23.30 27.10 26.34
CA SER A 188 -23.49 27.33 24.91
C SER A 188 -22.25 28.04 24.34
N PRO A 189 -21.36 27.34 23.62
CA PRO A 189 -21.44 25.93 23.24
C PRO A 189 -21.08 24.98 24.39
N PRO A 190 -21.65 23.76 24.44
CA PRO A 190 -21.32 22.78 25.46
C PRO A 190 -19.92 22.23 25.27
N MET A 191 -19.24 21.98 26.39
CA MET A 191 -17.90 21.43 26.42
C MET A 191 -17.94 19.94 26.76
N ILE A 192 -17.39 19.12 25.87
CA ILE A 192 -17.15 17.69 26.08
C ILE A 192 -15.71 17.52 26.53
N THR A 193 -15.53 16.86 27.68
CA THR A 193 -14.22 16.54 28.25
C THR A 193 -13.93 15.05 28.08
N CYS A 194 -12.75 14.72 27.58
CA CYS A 194 -12.30 13.34 27.41
C CYS A 194 -11.94 12.72 28.78
N MET A 195 -12.01 11.39 28.86
CA MET A 195 -11.47 10.64 30.01
C MET A 195 -9.98 10.96 30.23
N ASP A 196 -9.59 11.10 31.50
CA ASP A 196 -8.24 11.48 31.92
C ASP A 196 -7.14 10.70 31.18
N GLY A 197 -6.20 11.44 30.61
CA GLY A 197 -5.06 10.89 29.87
C GLY A 197 -5.36 10.48 28.42
N ASN A 198 -6.61 10.53 27.96
CA ASN A 198 -6.97 10.20 26.58
C ASN A 198 -7.15 11.46 25.73
N ARG A 199 -6.28 11.63 24.73
CA ARG A 199 -6.48 12.63 23.68
C ARG A 199 -7.63 12.20 22.77
N HIS A 200 -8.42 13.14 22.28
CA HIS A 200 -9.44 12.82 21.28
C HIS A 200 -8.88 12.67 19.86
N ASP A 201 -7.76 13.36 19.58
CA ASP A 201 -7.10 13.48 18.28
C ASP A 201 -7.99 13.93 17.11
N LEU A 202 -9.27 14.27 17.35
CA LEU A 202 -10.16 14.99 16.43
C LEU A 202 -9.58 16.35 15.99
N GLU A 203 -10.03 16.82 14.84
CA GLU A 203 -9.62 18.06 14.19
C GLU A 203 -10.77 19.08 14.11
N GLU A 204 -10.43 20.36 13.93
CA GLU A 204 -11.44 21.42 13.81
C GLU A 204 -12.41 21.14 12.64
N GLY A 205 -13.72 21.21 12.91
CA GLY A 205 -14.75 20.95 11.92
C GLY A 205 -15.06 19.47 11.65
N ASP A 206 -14.43 18.54 12.37
CA ASP A 206 -14.87 17.13 12.41
C ASP A 206 -16.34 17.02 12.90
N TYR A 207 -16.96 15.88 12.63
CA TYR A 207 -18.30 15.55 13.13
C TYR A 207 -18.23 14.36 14.07
N VAL A 208 -19.03 14.40 15.14
CA VAL A 208 -19.10 13.34 16.15
C VAL A 208 -20.56 12.98 16.41
N LYS A 209 -20.87 11.69 16.57
CA LYS A 209 -22.12 11.19 17.14
C LYS A 209 -21.84 10.58 18.51
N PHE A 210 -22.85 10.54 19.38
CA PHE A 210 -22.73 10.02 20.73
C PHE A 210 -23.53 8.73 20.92
N VAL A 211 -23.01 7.83 21.75
CA VAL A 211 -23.70 6.64 22.25
C VAL A 211 -23.38 6.41 23.72
N GLU A 212 -24.24 5.69 24.43
CA GLU A 212 -24.05 5.31 25.84
C GLU A 212 -23.92 6.50 26.84
N VAL A 213 -24.34 7.71 26.45
CA VAL A 213 -24.36 8.88 27.35
C VAL A 213 -25.51 8.75 28.35
N LYS A 214 -25.22 8.79 29.65
CA LYS A 214 -26.22 8.75 30.73
C LYS A 214 -26.54 10.14 31.26
N GLY A 215 -27.78 10.36 31.69
CA GLY A 215 -28.30 11.65 32.14
C GLY A 215 -28.67 12.62 31.01
N MET A 216 -27.91 12.62 29.92
CA MET A 216 -28.14 13.44 28.72
C MET A 216 -28.47 12.57 27.49
N THR A 217 -29.55 11.80 27.59
CA THR A 217 -29.89 10.72 26.63
C THR A 217 -30.22 11.20 25.22
N GLU A 218 -30.60 12.47 25.08
CA GLU A 218 -30.94 13.14 23.82
C GLU A 218 -29.74 13.18 22.85
N LEU A 219 -28.51 13.10 23.36
CA LEU A 219 -27.31 12.99 22.54
C LEU A 219 -27.15 11.61 21.87
N ASN A 220 -27.80 10.56 22.37
CA ASN A 220 -27.72 9.20 21.82
C ASN A 220 -28.60 8.98 20.58
N ASP A 221 -28.99 10.05 19.90
CA ASP A 221 -29.87 10.04 18.72
C ASP A 221 -29.18 9.60 17.42
N GLY A 222 -27.86 9.39 17.45
CA GLY A 222 -27.05 9.03 16.30
C GLY A 222 -26.78 10.17 15.32
N LYS A 223 -27.22 11.40 15.62
CA LYS A 223 -27.03 12.58 14.77
C LYS A 223 -25.56 13.04 14.80
N PRO A 224 -24.90 13.20 13.63
CA PRO A 224 -23.57 13.81 13.57
C PRO A 224 -23.63 15.29 13.93
N ARG A 225 -22.67 15.74 14.74
CA ARG A 225 -22.57 17.12 15.24
C ARG A 225 -21.19 17.67 14.97
N LYS A 226 -21.12 18.84 14.35
CA LYS A 226 -19.86 19.51 14.04
C LYS A 226 -19.18 19.97 15.33
N ILE A 227 -17.86 19.83 15.39
CA ILE A 227 -17.07 20.15 16.57
C ILE A 227 -16.15 21.35 16.37
N SER A 228 -15.76 21.95 17.50
CA SER A 228 -14.59 22.84 17.60
C SER A 228 -13.62 22.34 18.66
N VAL A 229 -12.31 22.52 18.40
CA VAL A 229 -11.23 21.91 19.16
C VAL A 229 -10.40 22.99 19.89
N PRO A 230 -10.75 23.35 21.14
CA PRO A 230 -9.98 24.30 21.96
C PRO A 230 -8.68 23.70 22.53
N GLY A 231 -8.55 22.38 22.61
CA GLY A 231 -7.37 21.71 23.14
C GLY A 231 -7.46 20.19 23.06
N PRO A 232 -6.40 19.44 23.35
CA PRO A 232 -6.29 18.01 23.02
C PRO A 232 -7.17 17.05 23.86
N PHE A 233 -7.79 17.55 24.93
CA PHE A 233 -8.58 16.76 25.89
C PHE A 233 -10.04 17.21 25.99
N SER A 234 -10.46 18.16 25.15
CA SER A 234 -11.81 18.68 25.17
C SER A 234 -12.19 19.28 23.84
N PHE A 235 -13.44 19.08 23.43
CA PHE A 235 -14.02 19.69 22.24
C PHE A 235 -15.43 20.19 22.54
N SER A 236 -15.94 21.12 21.75
CA SER A 236 -17.33 21.57 21.83
C SER A 236 -18.13 21.10 20.63
N ILE A 237 -19.46 21.11 20.75
CA ILE A 237 -20.40 20.86 19.63
C ILE A 237 -21.24 22.10 19.37
N GLU A 238 -21.71 22.27 18.12
CA GLU A 238 -22.55 23.41 17.74
C GLU A 238 -24.01 23.32 18.25
N ASP A 239 -24.48 22.12 18.64
CA ASP A 239 -25.84 21.91 19.14
C ASP A 239 -26.05 22.58 20.53
N ASP A 240 -27.20 23.22 20.72
CA ASP A 240 -27.64 23.73 22.02
C ASP A 240 -28.19 22.59 22.89
N VAL A 241 -27.49 22.27 23.98
CA VAL A 241 -27.87 21.24 24.96
C VAL A 241 -28.44 21.82 26.26
N SER A 242 -28.67 23.14 26.30
CA SER A 242 -29.21 23.80 27.51
C SER A 242 -30.58 23.26 27.90
N GLY A 243 -31.35 22.68 26.97
CA GLY A 243 -32.63 22.03 27.24
C GLY A 243 -32.56 20.56 27.64
N TYR A 244 -31.38 19.92 27.61
CA TYR A 244 -31.23 18.48 27.87
C TYR A 244 -31.11 18.19 29.37
N GLY A 245 -31.22 16.89 29.73
CA GLY A 245 -30.90 16.41 31.07
C GLY A 245 -29.45 16.72 31.50
N GLU A 246 -29.17 16.66 32.80
CA GLU A 246 -27.79 16.80 33.30
C GLU A 246 -26.99 15.55 32.99
N TYR A 247 -25.76 15.73 32.51
CA TYR A 247 -24.86 14.61 32.28
C TYR A 247 -24.55 13.89 33.61
N GLU A 248 -24.69 12.57 33.61
CA GLU A 248 -24.40 11.74 34.78
C GLU A 248 -23.04 11.03 34.64
N SER A 249 -22.87 10.24 33.57
CA SER A 249 -21.66 9.43 33.36
C SER A 249 -21.63 8.77 31.97
N GLY A 250 -20.47 8.21 31.63
CA GLY A 250 -20.28 7.38 30.46
C GLY A 250 -20.32 8.16 29.15
N GLY A 251 -20.55 7.46 28.05
CA GLY A 251 -20.61 8.04 26.73
C GLY A 251 -19.35 7.79 25.91
N LEU A 252 -19.60 7.54 24.63
CA LEU A 252 -18.59 7.41 23.59
C LEU A 252 -18.93 8.39 22.46
N GLY A 253 -18.01 9.29 22.16
CA GLY A 253 -18.02 10.09 20.95
C GLY A 253 -17.36 9.31 19.82
N ILE A 254 -18.08 9.09 18.72
CA ILE A 254 -17.59 8.40 17.53
C ILE A 254 -17.54 9.41 16.38
N GLN A 255 -16.36 9.59 15.78
CA GLN A 255 -16.20 10.44 14.61
C GLN A 255 -17.09 9.94 13.47
N VAL A 256 -17.73 10.85 12.75
CA VAL A 256 -18.50 10.57 11.55
C VAL A 256 -17.83 11.27 10.39
N LYS A 257 -17.35 10.49 9.41
CA LYS A 257 -16.77 11.06 8.18
C LYS A 257 -17.90 11.56 7.28
N MET A 258 -17.99 12.88 7.15
CA MET A 258 -18.96 13.51 6.26
C MET A 258 -18.44 13.51 4.83
N PRO A 259 -19.24 13.07 3.82
CA PRO A 259 -18.84 13.15 2.43
C PRO A 259 -18.49 14.58 2.01
N LYS A 260 -17.42 14.74 1.26
CA LYS A 260 -16.97 16.04 0.72
C LYS A 260 -17.19 16.06 -0.78
N THR A 261 -17.61 17.22 -1.29
CA THR A 261 -17.78 17.45 -2.73
C THR A 261 -16.58 18.22 -3.26
N VAL A 262 -15.99 17.75 -4.35
CA VAL A 262 -14.79 18.33 -4.97
C VAL A 262 -15.08 18.64 -6.43
N ASP A 263 -14.86 19.89 -6.83
CA ASP A 263 -14.94 20.30 -8.23
C ASP A 263 -13.58 20.24 -8.92
N PHE A 264 -13.58 19.73 -10.14
CA PHE A 264 -12.44 19.69 -11.05
C PHE A 264 -12.66 20.60 -12.26
N LEU A 265 -11.57 21.18 -12.76
CA LEU A 265 -11.60 21.93 -14.01
C LEU A 265 -11.26 20.98 -15.16
N PRO A 266 -11.89 21.13 -16.34
CA PRO A 266 -11.42 20.46 -17.54
C PRO A 266 -10.00 20.95 -17.87
N LEU A 267 -9.19 20.09 -18.49
CA LEU A 267 -7.78 20.34 -18.81
C LEU A 267 -7.56 21.68 -19.53
N GLU A 268 -8.44 22.03 -20.47
CA GLU A 268 -8.40 23.29 -21.24
C GLU A 268 -8.41 24.54 -20.34
N ASP A 269 -9.11 24.48 -19.21
CA ASP A 269 -9.19 25.56 -18.23
C ASP A 269 -8.14 25.41 -17.13
N ALA A 270 -7.88 24.17 -16.70
CA ALA A 270 -6.89 23.87 -15.66
C ALA A 270 -5.48 24.34 -16.05
N VAL A 271 -5.08 24.24 -17.33
CA VAL A 271 -3.75 24.73 -17.78
C VAL A 271 -3.60 26.25 -17.75
N LYS A 272 -4.69 27.02 -17.68
CA LYS A 272 -4.65 28.48 -17.58
C LYS A 272 -4.38 28.94 -16.14
N SER A 273 -4.75 28.13 -15.16
CA SER A 273 -4.55 28.39 -13.73
C SER A 273 -4.25 27.07 -13.02
N PRO A 274 -3.06 26.48 -13.24
CA PRO A 274 -2.76 25.13 -12.80
C PRO A 274 -2.69 25.04 -11.27
N GLU A 275 -3.35 24.02 -10.73
CA GLU A 275 -3.28 23.62 -9.33
C GLU A 275 -2.36 22.41 -9.19
N TYR A 276 -1.16 22.64 -8.65
CA TYR A 276 -0.13 21.61 -8.51
C TYR A 276 -0.14 20.98 -7.11
N VAL A 277 -0.04 19.65 -7.07
CA VAL A 277 0.28 18.92 -5.85
C VAL A 277 1.78 18.76 -5.72
N ALA A 278 2.33 19.19 -4.58
CA ALA A 278 3.75 19.06 -4.29
C ALA A 278 4.12 17.59 -4.08
N THR A 279 5.08 17.11 -4.87
CA THR A 279 5.72 15.80 -4.73
C THR A 279 6.97 15.87 -3.86
N ASP A 280 7.66 17.02 -3.90
CA ASP A 280 8.83 17.34 -3.10
C ASP A 280 8.77 18.82 -2.67
N PHE A 281 8.68 19.05 -1.35
CA PHE A 281 8.64 20.39 -0.76
C PHE A 281 9.95 21.18 -0.92
N GLY A 282 11.02 20.57 -1.41
CA GLY A 282 12.28 21.22 -1.77
C GLY A 282 12.34 21.72 -3.22
N LYS A 283 11.35 21.41 -4.06
CA LYS A 283 11.38 21.63 -5.53
C LYS A 283 10.18 22.41 -6.09
N PHE A 284 9.59 23.30 -5.30
CA PHE A 284 8.40 24.07 -5.69
C PHE A 284 8.57 24.90 -6.98
N ASP A 285 9.79 25.31 -7.29
CA ASP A 285 10.14 26.11 -8.45
C ASP A 285 10.16 25.34 -9.78
N ARG A 286 10.08 24.00 -9.75
CA ARG A 286 10.19 23.16 -10.96
C ARG A 286 8.86 22.90 -11.65
N GLN A 287 7.74 22.95 -10.93
CA GLN A 287 6.45 22.42 -11.39
C GLN A 287 5.93 23.10 -12.67
N SER A 288 5.98 24.43 -12.74
CA SER A 288 5.55 25.17 -13.94
C SER A 288 6.43 24.88 -15.15
N THR A 289 7.74 24.76 -14.94
CA THR A 289 8.70 24.41 -15.99
C THR A 289 8.46 23.00 -16.52
N ILE A 290 8.27 22.00 -15.65
CA ILE A 290 8.00 20.61 -16.06
C ILE A 290 6.70 20.52 -16.84
N ASN A 291 5.63 21.16 -16.36
CA ASN A 291 4.35 21.19 -17.06
C ASN A 291 4.49 21.81 -18.47
N ALA A 292 5.22 22.91 -18.58
CA ALA A 292 5.51 23.55 -19.86
C ALA A 292 6.36 22.65 -20.78
N CYS A 293 7.31 21.86 -20.26
CA CYS A 293 8.06 20.88 -21.05
C CYS A 293 7.13 19.83 -21.68
N PHE A 294 6.20 19.25 -20.91
CA PHE A 294 5.25 18.27 -21.45
C PHE A 294 4.35 18.87 -22.55
N GLN A 295 3.88 20.11 -22.37
CA GLN A 295 3.10 20.82 -23.38
C GLN A 295 3.91 21.21 -24.63
N ALA A 296 5.17 21.59 -24.44
CA ALA A 296 6.07 22.01 -25.51
C ALA A 296 6.55 20.83 -26.37
N LEU A 297 6.55 19.60 -25.84
CA LEU A 297 7.03 18.40 -26.54
C LEU A 297 6.28 18.16 -27.86
N GLU A 298 4.96 18.25 -27.88
CA GLU A 298 4.18 18.10 -29.11
C GLU A 298 4.52 19.20 -30.13
N LYS A 299 4.60 20.46 -29.68
CA LYS A 299 4.95 21.60 -30.56
C LYS A 299 6.34 21.44 -31.16
N TYR A 300 7.30 21.02 -30.35
CA TYR A 300 8.66 20.73 -30.80
C TYR A 300 8.68 19.62 -31.84
N THR A 301 8.00 18.50 -31.58
CA THR A 301 7.93 17.35 -32.49
C THR A 301 7.28 17.73 -33.82
N MET A 302 6.23 18.54 -33.81
CA MET A 302 5.60 19.04 -35.04
C MET A 302 6.55 19.94 -35.85
N ALA A 303 7.34 20.79 -35.19
CA ALA A 303 8.25 21.72 -35.86
C ALA A 303 9.53 21.04 -36.39
N ASN A 304 10.03 20.01 -35.70
CA ASN A 304 11.33 19.39 -35.99
C ASN A 304 11.21 17.97 -36.59
N GLY A 305 10.01 17.38 -36.62
CA GLY A 305 9.73 16.05 -37.16
C GLY A 305 10.04 14.89 -36.21
N SER A 306 10.66 15.15 -35.06
CA SER A 306 10.92 14.17 -34.01
C SER A 306 10.97 14.83 -32.63
N GLU A 307 10.84 14.02 -31.58
CA GLU A 307 11.21 14.45 -30.22
C GLU A 307 12.71 14.84 -30.16
N PRO A 308 13.15 15.60 -29.13
CA PRO A 308 14.56 15.86 -28.88
C PRO A 308 15.38 14.56 -28.83
N LYS A 309 16.54 14.56 -29.50
CA LYS A 309 17.40 13.37 -29.54
C LYS A 309 18.06 13.14 -28.18
N PRO A 310 18.17 11.86 -27.71
CA PRO A 310 18.88 11.54 -26.49
C PRO A 310 20.28 12.15 -26.42
N GLY A 311 20.60 12.82 -25.31
CA GLY A 311 21.91 13.41 -25.07
C GLY A 311 22.29 14.61 -25.95
N SER A 312 21.41 15.11 -26.83
CA SER A 312 21.72 16.22 -27.75
C SER A 312 21.57 17.59 -27.08
N ALA A 313 22.69 18.33 -26.96
CA ALA A 313 22.69 19.71 -26.49
C ALA A 313 22.01 20.67 -27.48
N ASP A 314 22.25 20.49 -28.78
CA ASP A 314 21.65 21.34 -29.83
C ASP A 314 20.11 21.26 -29.84
N ASP A 315 19.55 20.06 -29.63
CA ASP A 315 18.10 19.91 -29.54
C ASP A 315 17.56 20.44 -28.21
N ALA A 316 18.34 20.38 -27.12
CA ALA A 316 17.98 21.00 -25.84
C ALA A 316 17.88 22.52 -25.94
N ASP A 317 18.81 23.18 -26.63
CA ASP A 317 18.76 24.64 -26.87
C ASP A 317 17.52 25.06 -27.68
N LYS A 318 17.19 24.29 -28.73
CA LYS A 318 15.96 24.51 -29.52
C LYS A 318 14.69 24.24 -28.71
N PHE A 319 14.73 23.21 -27.86
CA PHE A 319 13.62 22.87 -26.99
C PHE A 319 13.36 23.97 -25.96
N LEU A 320 14.42 24.55 -25.38
CA LEU A 320 14.33 25.70 -24.48
C LEU A 320 13.60 26.88 -25.12
N ALA A 321 13.89 27.19 -26.38
CA ALA A 321 13.16 28.23 -27.11
C ALA A 321 11.65 27.93 -27.25
N THR A 322 11.28 26.65 -27.41
CA THR A 322 9.88 26.21 -27.50
C THR A 322 9.17 26.27 -26.13
N VAL A 323 9.88 25.93 -25.05
CA VAL A 323 9.37 26.02 -23.67
C VAL A 323 9.13 27.48 -23.28
N LYS A 324 10.06 28.39 -23.59
CA LYS A 324 9.90 29.84 -23.34
C LYS A 324 8.65 30.43 -24.02
N GLN A 325 8.25 29.90 -25.18
CA GLN A 325 7.00 30.31 -25.85
C GLN A 325 5.73 29.69 -25.22
N THR A 326 5.87 28.62 -24.45
CA THR A 326 4.76 27.92 -23.82
C THR A 326 4.47 28.45 -22.41
N LEU A 327 5.47 29.00 -21.73
CA LEU A 327 5.31 29.69 -20.46
C LEU A 327 4.65 31.08 -20.65
N GLN A 328 3.69 31.41 -19.79
CA GLN A 328 2.92 32.66 -19.86
C GLN A 328 3.63 33.81 -19.14
N GLY A 329 4.90 34.07 -19.46
CA GLY A 329 5.69 35.15 -18.87
C GLY A 329 6.52 34.78 -17.64
N GLU A 330 6.57 33.49 -17.28
CA GLU A 330 7.55 32.95 -16.31
C GLU A 330 8.84 32.53 -17.04
N GLU A 331 9.98 32.70 -16.38
CA GLU A 331 11.26 32.18 -16.89
C GLU A 331 11.40 30.70 -16.51
N PRO A 332 11.74 29.82 -17.46
CA PRO A 332 11.95 28.40 -17.16
C PRO A 332 13.20 28.17 -16.32
N VAL A 333 13.18 27.13 -15.50
CA VAL A 333 14.40 26.59 -14.90
C VAL A 333 15.21 25.86 -15.98
N GLU A 334 16.19 26.53 -16.59
CA GLU A 334 16.89 26.02 -17.79
C GLU A 334 17.50 24.62 -17.60
N LYS A 335 18.03 24.31 -16.40
CA LYS A 335 18.56 22.96 -16.09
C LYS A 335 17.49 21.86 -16.16
N VAL A 336 16.25 22.17 -15.76
CA VAL A 336 15.12 21.23 -15.86
C VAL A 336 14.80 21.00 -17.34
N VAL A 337 14.78 22.06 -18.14
CA VAL A 337 14.50 21.97 -19.57
C VAL A 337 15.59 21.19 -20.32
N GLU A 338 16.86 21.43 -20.00
CA GLU A 338 17.99 20.68 -20.57
C GLU A 338 17.89 19.19 -20.21
N ALA A 339 17.70 18.86 -18.93
CA ALA A 339 17.56 17.49 -18.47
C ALA A 339 16.35 16.79 -19.11
N PHE A 340 15.22 17.49 -19.24
CA PHE A 340 14.04 16.98 -19.93
C PHE A 340 14.35 16.68 -21.39
N ALA A 341 14.85 17.67 -22.15
CA ALA A 341 15.13 17.49 -23.58
C ALA A 341 16.14 16.37 -23.84
N ARG A 342 17.18 16.24 -23.01
CA ARG A 342 18.21 15.23 -23.22
C ARG A 342 17.79 13.81 -22.83
N SER A 343 16.69 13.66 -22.08
CA SER A 343 16.23 12.35 -21.58
C SER A 343 14.81 11.95 -21.98
N CYS A 344 13.99 12.85 -22.55
CA CYS A 344 12.55 12.61 -22.73
C CYS A 344 12.20 11.47 -23.70
N ALA A 345 13.10 11.14 -24.63
CA ALA A 345 12.94 10.00 -25.55
C ALA A 345 13.21 8.65 -24.87
N GLY A 346 13.82 8.65 -23.68
CA GLY A 346 14.08 7.47 -22.88
C GLY A 346 12.95 7.17 -21.88
N ASN A 347 13.03 6.00 -21.26
CA ASN A 347 12.11 5.58 -20.21
C ASN A 347 12.84 4.70 -19.19
N LEU A 348 12.41 4.80 -17.94
CA LEU A 348 12.99 4.07 -16.82
C LEU A 348 11.90 3.28 -16.10
N SER A 349 12.09 1.97 -15.98
CA SER A 349 11.12 1.09 -15.32
C SER A 349 10.76 1.53 -13.89
N PRO A 350 11.67 2.05 -13.04
CA PRO A 350 11.30 2.53 -11.71
C PRO A 350 10.39 3.77 -11.72
N VAL A 351 10.62 4.71 -12.64
CA VAL A 351 9.78 5.92 -12.79
C VAL A 351 8.38 5.51 -13.25
N VAL A 352 8.32 4.62 -14.24
CA VAL A 352 7.09 3.99 -14.73
C VAL A 352 6.35 3.27 -13.60
N ALA A 353 7.04 2.50 -12.76
CA ALA A 353 6.44 1.77 -11.65
C ALA A 353 5.81 2.73 -10.62
N ALA A 354 6.53 3.78 -10.23
CA ALA A 354 6.05 4.77 -9.28
C ALA A 354 4.81 5.51 -9.80
N LEU A 355 4.88 6.02 -11.04
CA LEU A 355 3.76 6.74 -11.66
C LEU A 355 2.57 5.81 -11.93
N GLY A 356 2.81 4.59 -12.40
CA GLY A 356 1.75 3.63 -12.71
C GLY A 356 1.02 3.12 -11.46
N GLY A 357 1.73 2.99 -10.32
CA GLY A 357 1.10 2.75 -9.01
C GLY A 357 0.22 3.92 -8.57
N LEU A 358 0.72 5.15 -8.69
CA LEU A 358 -0.02 6.37 -8.36
C LEU A 358 -1.29 6.51 -9.21
N VAL A 359 -1.17 6.38 -10.52
CA VAL A 359 -2.30 6.50 -11.45
C VAL A 359 -3.28 5.35 -11.27
N GLY A 360 -2.79 4.13 -10.99
CA GLY A 360 -3.65 3.01 -10.61
C GLY A 360 -4.48 3.33 -9.36
N GLN A 361 -3.88 3.97 -8.37
CA GLN A 361 -4.61 4.43 -7.19
C GLN A 361 -5.62 5.54 -7.53
N GLU A 362 -5.28 6.51 -8.38
CA GLU A 362 -6.20 7.57 -8.82
C GLU A 362 -7.43 7.01 -9.55
N ILE A 363 -7.25 6.01 -10.42
CA ILE A 363 -8.37 5.29 -11.05
C ILE A 363 -9.28 4.65 -9.98
N MET A 364 -8.71 4.00 -8.96
CA MET A 364 -9.49 3.41 -7.87
C MET A 364 -10.25 4.48 -7.08
N LYS A 365 -9.66 5.66 -6.84
CA LYS A 365 -10.34 6.80 -6.21
C LYS A 365 -11.50 7.28 -7.08
N ALA A 366 -11.27 7.47 -8.38
CA ALA A 366 -12.27 7.97 -9.34
C ALA A 366 -13.54 7.10 -9.41
N ILE A 367 -13.38 5.77 -9.30
CA ILE A 367 -14.50 4.81 -9.42
C ILE A 367 -15.12 4.39 -8.08
N SER A 368 -14.44 4.63 -6.95
CA SER A 368 -14.93 4.30 -5.62
C SER A 368 -15.36 5.50 -4.79
N GLY A 369 -14.88 6.72 -5.08
CA GLY A 369 -15.08 7.88 -4.21
C GLY A 369 -14.38 7.76 -2.86
N LYS A 370 -13.47 6.79 -2.68
CA LYS A 370 -12.66 6.60 -1.47
C LYS A 370 -11.27 7.19 -1.67
N PHE A 371 -10.76 7.82 -0.61
CA PHE A 371 -9.57 8.65 -0.51
C PHE A 371 -9.65 9.99 -1.24
N GLY A 372 -8.91 10.97 -0.73
CA GLY A 372 -8.74 12.29 -1.33
C GLY A 372 -8.08 12.17 -2.71
N PRO A 373 -8.69 12.71 -3.77
CA PRO A 373 -8.18 12.61 -5.12
C PRO A 373 -6.99 13.54 -5.34
N LEU A 374 -6.14 13.22 -6.33
CA LEU A 374 -5.21 14.21 -6.89
C LEU A 374 -6.02 15.37 -7.46
N LYS A 375 -5.73 16.61 -7.04
CA LYS A 375 -6.35 17.83 -7.56
C LYS A 375 -5.27 18.84 -7.93
N GLN A 376 -4.90 19.03 -9.20
CA GLN A 376 -5.34 18.36 -10.44
C GLN A 376 -4.12 17.91 -11.25
N PHE A 377 -2.99 18.61 -11.12
CA PHE A 377 -1.69 18.28 -11.73
C PHE A 377 -0.69 17.79 -10.67
N LEU A 378 0.04 16.73 -11.01
CA LEU A 378 1.19 16.24 -10.28
C LEU A 378 2.40 16.20 -11.21
N MET A 379 3.38 17.06 -10.93
CA MET A 379 4.66 17.08 -11.64
C MET A 379 5.70 16.35 -10.79
N PHE A 380 6.32 15.33 -11.37
CA PHE A 380 7.32 14.50 -10.71
C PHE A 380 8.65 14.59 -11.45
N ASP A 381 9.74 14.65 -10.70
CA ASP A 381 11.09 14.44 -11.23
C ASP A 381 11.97 13.72 -10.21
N CYS A 382 12.90 12.93 -10.72
CA CYS A 382 14.02 12.38 -9.96
C CYS A 382 15.35 12.75 -10.63
N MET A 383 15.55 14.03 -10.96
CA MET A 383 16.77 14.51 -11.64
C MET A 383 18.07 14.14 -10.94
N GLU A 384 18.03 13.87 -9.63
CA GLU A 384 19.18 13.49 -8.80
C GLU A 384 19.77 12.12 -9.19
N ILE A 385 19.10 11.33 -10.04
CA ILE A 385 19.67 10.09 -10.60
C ILE A 385 20.55 10.35 -11.84
N LEU A 386 20.46 11.54 -12.44
CA LEU A 386 21.28 11.89 -13.59
C LEU A 386 22.72 12.18 -13.12
N PRO A 387 23.74 11.80 -13.90
CA PRO A 387 25.12 12.16 -13.59
C PRO A 387 25.32 13.69 -13.66
N ASP A 388 26.23 14.21 -12.84
CA ASP A 388 26.58 15.65 -12.82
C ASP A 388 26.92 16.19 -14.22
N ALA A 389 27.62 15.38 -15.01
CA ALA A 389 27.81 15.60 -16.44
C ALA A 389 26.83 14.73 -17.23
N LEU A 390 25.79 15.36 -17.79
CA LEU A 390 24.78 14.68 -18.57
C LEU A 390 25.39 13.95 -19.78
N PRO A 391 24.96 12.70 -20.07
CA PRO A 391 25.54 11.88 -21.12
C PRO A 391 25.32 12.50 -22.50
N ASP A 392 26.34 12.43 -23.35
CA ASP A 392 26.28 12.95 -24.71
C ASP A 392 25.49 12.03 -25.64
N GLN A 393 25.21 12.53 -26.86
CA GLN A 393 24.46 11.79 -27.86
C GLN A 393 25.12 10.46 -28.26
N ALA A 394 26.45 10.35 -28.18
CA ALA A 394 27.16 9.12 -28.51
C ALA A 394 26.98 8.04 -27.43
N SER A 395 26.99 8.44 -26.16
CA SER A 395 26.72 7.57 -25.01
C SER A 395 25.28 7.08 -24.98
N CYS A 396 24.33 7.91 -25.41
CA CYS A 396 22.89 7.62 -25.43
C CYS A 396 22.39 7.00 -26.75
N ALA A 397 23.27 6.73 -27.72
CA ALA A 397 22.86 6.22 -29.02
C ALA A 397 22.22 4.82 -28.92
N PRO A 398 21.06 4.56 -29.56
CA PRO A 398 20.37 3.27 -29.48
C PRO A 398 21.23 2.14 -30.05
N ARG A 399 21.16 0.96 -29.44
CA ARG A 399 21.96 -0.22 -29.81
C ARG A 399 21.10 -1.33 -30.45
N GLY A 400 19.81 -1.10 -30.61
CA GLY A 400 18.87 -2.16 -31.02
C GLY A 400 18.72 -3.19 -29.91
N SER A 401 18.68 -2.71 -28.66
CA SER A 401 18.63 -3.53 -27.46
C SER A 401 17.40 -3.21 -26.64
N ARG A 402 17.02 -4.12 -25.75
CA ARG A 402 15.88 -3.90 -24.85
C ARG A 402 16.10 -2.79 -23.83
N HIS A 403 17.35 -2.36 -23.64
CA HIS A 403 17.75 -1.33 -22.69
C HIS A 403 17.92 0.05 -23.38
N ASP A 404 17.55 0.19 -24.65
CA ASP A 404 17.72 1.45 -25.40
C ASP A 404 17.01 2.64 -24.74
N GLY A 405 15.86 2.43 -24.07
CA GLY A 405 15.15 3.47 -23.32
C GLY A 405 15.85 3.90 -22.05
N GLN A 406 16.51 2.98 -21.34
CA GLN A 406 17.35 3.30 -20.19
C GLN A 406 18.66 3.98 -20.63
N LEU A 407 19.25 3.49 -21.71
CA LEU A 407 20.48 4.03 -22.32
C LEU A 407 20.30 5.49 -22.77
N ALA A 408 19.13 5.81 -23.32
CA ALA A 408 18.77 7.17 -23.71
C ALA A 408 18.75 8.18 -22.53
N VAL A 409 18.71 7.71 -21.28
CA VAL A 409 18.68 8.56 -20.08
C VAL A 409 20.02 8.55 -19.35
N LEU A 410 20.55 7.35 -19.05
CA LEU A 410 21.72 7.19 -18.18
C LEU A 410 23.04 7.12 -18.97
N GLY A 411 22.98 6.89 -20.27
CA GLY A 411 24.16 6.62 -21.09
C GLY A 411 24.74 5.22 -20.85
N LYS A 412 25.72 4.86 -21.68
CA LYS A 412 26.25 3.49 -21.73
C LYS A 412 26.98 3.06 -20.46
N ASP A 413 27.77 3.94 -19.86
CA ASP A 413 28.72 3.56 -18.83
C ASP A 413 27.96 3.16 -17.55
N ILE A 414 26.97 3.95 -17.15
CA ILE A 414 26.08 3.64 -16.01
C ILE A 414 25.27 2.37 -16.29
N CYS A 415 24.74 2.19 -17.50
CA CYS A 415 24.01 0.97 -17.83
C CYS A 415 24.89 -0.28 -17.73
N GLU A 416 26.14 -0.22 -18.21
CA GLU A 416 27.09 -1.32 -18.12
C GLU A 416 27.46 -1.65 -16.67
N GLU A 417 27.54 -0.64 -15.79
CA GLU A 417 27.66 -0.86 -14.34
C GLU A 417 26.44 -1.58 -13.76
N ILE A 418 25.23 -1.11 -14.05
CA ILE A 418 23.96 -1.70 -13.60
C ILE A 418 23.88 -3.18 -13.98
N PHE A 419 24.26 -3.52 -15.22
CA PHE A 419 24.19 -4.90 -15.70
C PHE A 419 25.08 -5.87 -14.90
N ASN A 420 26.22 -5.38 -14.42
CA ASN A 420 27.20 -6.19 -13.69
C ASN A 420 26.99 -6.19 -12.17
N LEU A 421 25.92 -5.56 -11.67
CA LEU A 421 25.59 -5.57 -10.25
C LEU A 421 25.28 -6.98 -9.73
N ARG A 422 25.72 -7.24 -8.49
CA ARG A 422 25.47 -8.47 -7.73
C ARG A 422 24.63 -8.15 -6.51
N TYR A 423 23.30 -8.24 -6.64
CA TYR A 423 22.38 -7.81 -5.58
C TYR A 423 21.72 -8.97 -4.88
N PHE A 424 21.53 -8.82 -3.56
CA PHE A 424 20.77 -9.76 -2.75
C PHE A 424 19.40 -9.16 -2.38
N LEU A 425 18.33 -9.81 -2.83
CA LEU A 425 16.96 -9.45 -2.47
C LEU A 425 16.45 -10.40 -1.37
N VAL A 426 16.06 -9.80 -0.24
CA VAL A 426 15.53 -10.52 0.92
C VAL A 426 14.02 -10.36 0.97
N GLY A 427 13.31 -11.42 0.59
CA GLY A 427 11.85 -11.46 0.49
C GLY A 427 11.33 -11.32 -0.94
N THR A 428 10.32 -12.13 -1.27
CA THR A 428 9.64 -12.20 -2.58
C THR A 428 8.14 -11.97 -2.46
N GLY A 429 7.74 -11.20 -1.45
CA GLY A 429 6.38 -10.70 -1.31
C GLY A 429 6.02 -9.63 -2.34
N ALA A 430 5.09 -8.74 -1.99
CA ALA A 430 4.60 -7.69 -2.89
C ALA A 430 5.74 -6.78 -3.39
N ILE A 431 6.54 -6.23 -2.47
CA ILE A 431 7.70 -5.39 -2.79
C ILE A 431 8.72 -6.17 -3.62
N GLY A 432 9.00 -7.43 -3.25
CA GLY A 432 10.00 -8.25 -3.94
C GLY A 432 9.62 -8.52 -5.39
N CYS A 433 8.34 -8.80 -5.68
CA CYS A 433 7.84 -8.97 -7.04
C CYS A 433 8.05 -7.71 -7.90
N GLU A 434 7.70 -6.54 -7.37
CA GLU A 434 7.85 -5.27 -8.08
C GLU A 434 9.33 -4.88 -8.26
N MET A 435 10.16 -5.11 -7.24
CA MET A 435 11.60 -4.84 -7.31
C MET A 435 12.27 -5.71 -8.36
N LEU A 436 11.97 -7.02 -8.38
CA LEU A 436 12.48 -7.94 -9.37
C LEU A 436 12.07 -7.58 -10.80
N LYS A 437 10.82 -7.15 -11.01
CA LYS A 437 10.36 -6.62 -12.30
C LYS A 437 11.21 -5.42 -12.74
N CYS A 438 11.37 -4.43 -11.86
CA CYS A 438 12.22 -3.27 -12.14
C CYS A 438 13.65 -3.68 -12.47
N TRP A 439 14.25 -4.57 -11.69
CA TRP A 439 15.61 -5.08 -11.91
C TRP A 439 15.75 -5.80 -13.24
N ALA A 440 14.76 -6.60 -13.63
CA ALA A 440 14.73 -7.29 -14.92
C ALA A 440 14.72 -6.29 -16.09
N MET A 441 13.92 -5.23 -15.99
CA MET A 441 13.84 -4.19 -17.02
C MET A 441 15.10 -3.32 -17.07
N MET A 442 15.67 -3.04 -15.89
CA MET A 442 16.94 -2.30 -15.76
C MET A 442 18.17 -3.12 -16.18
N GLY A 443 18.05 -4.44 -16.28
CA GLY A 443 19.13 -5.36 -16.64
C GLY A 443 20.04 -5.72 -15.47
N ILE A 444 19.63 -5.53 -14.21
CA ILE A 444 20.45 -5.95 -13.08
C ILE A 444 20.72 -7.46 -13.17
N GLY A 445 21.98 -7.85 -13.08
CA GLY A 445 22.39 -9.24 -13.17
C GLY A 445 22.46 -9.81 -14.59
N SER A 446 22.27 -9.01 -15.65
CA SER A 446 22.37 -9.47 -17.04
C SER A 446 23.79 -9.41 -17.63
N GLY A 447 24.69 -8.68 -16.99
CA GLY A 447 26.10 -8.61 -17.37
C GLY A 447 26.86 -9.88 -17.04
N GLU A 448 28.04 -10.06 -17.63
CA GLU A 448 28.90 -11.23 -17.45
C GLU A 448 29.23 -11.51 -15.97
N LYS A 449 29.37 -10.46 -15.16
CA LYS A 449 29.66 -10.56 -13.71
C LYS A 449 28.41 -10.39 -12.84
N GLY A 450 27.28 -10.05 -13.44
CA GLY A 450 26.04 -9.76 -12.77
C GLY A 450 25.40 -10.99 -12.13
N MET A 451 24.71 -10.80 -11.01
CA MET A 451 23.97 -11.86 -10.32
C MET A 451 22.86 -11.29 -9.45
N ILE A 452 21.67 -11.87 -9.50
CA ILE A 452 20.63 -11.66 -8.49
C ILE A 452 20.59 -12.87 -7.57
N TYR A 453 20.75 -12.63 -6.27
CA TYR A 453 20.50 -13.60 -5.23
C TYR A 453 19.13 -13.33 -4.63
N LEU A 454 18.31 -14.37 -4.50
CA LEU A 454 16.92 -14.24 -4.05
C LEU A 454 16.64 -15.23 -2.93
N THR A 455 16.05 -14.78 -1.83
CA THR A 455 15.62 -15.69 -0.76
C THR A 455 14.26 -15.34 -0.21
N ASP A 456 13.47 -16.38 0.06
CA ASP A 456 12.19 -16.32 0.75
C ASP A 456 11.83 -17.73 1.23
N MET A 457 11.42 -17.89 2.48
CA MET A 457 11.03 -19.20 3.02
C MET A 457 9.57 -19.57 2.75
N ASP A 458 8.75 -18.61 2.28
CA ASP A 458 7.33 -18.79 2.14
C ASP A 458 6.94 -19.48 0.83
N GLN A 459 5.78 -20.13 0.88
CA GLN A 459 5.07 -20.61 -0.30
C GLN A 459 3.99 -19.62 -0.74
N ILE A 460 3.59 -19.71 -2.01
CA ILE A 460 2.55 -18.86 -2.58
C ILE A 460 1.16 -19.27 -2.06
N GLU A 461 0.39 -18.28 -1.58
CA GLU A 461 -1.01 -18.43 -1.17
C GLU A 461 -1.96 -17.66 -2.10
N LYS A 462 -3.25 -18.03 -2.11
CA LYS A 462 -4.28 -17.36 -2.93
C LYS A 462 -4.35 -15.85 -2.64
N SER A 463 -4.30 -15.46 -1.37
CA SER A 463 -4.34 -14.05 -0.95
C SER A 463 -3.15 -13.22 -1.43
N ASN A 464 -2.08 -13.85 -1.91
CA ASN A 464 -0.89 -13.16 -2.41
C ASN A 464 -1.11 -12.61 -3.82
N LEU A 465 -1.94 -13.28 -4.63
CA LEU A 465 -2.08 -13.02 -6.05
C LEU A 465 -2.65 -11.63 -6.37
N SER A 466 -3.39 -11.02 -5.44
CA SER A 466 -3.90 -9.65 -5.58
C SER A 466 -2.81 -8.56 -5.62
N ARG A 467 -1.57 -8.87 -5.24
CA ARG A 467 -0.46 -7.89 -5.19
C ARG A 467 0.93 -8.45 -5.52
N GLN A 468 1.04 -9.76 -5.77
CA GLN A 468 2.28 -10.45 -6.12
C GLN A 468 2.16 -10.97 -7.56
N PHE A 469 2.15 -10.03 -8.50
CA PHE A 469 1.72 -10.26 -9.89
C PHE A 469 2.64 -11.19 -10.70
N LEU A 470 3.81 -11.56 -10.18
CA LEU A 470 4.68 -12.57 -10.81
C LEU A 470 4.07 -13.97 -10.72
N PHE A 471 3.14 -14.19 -9.79
CA PHE A 471 2.53 -15.49 -9.52
C PHE A 471 1.17 -15.62 -10.21
N ARG A 472 0.74 -16.86 -10.42
CA ARG A 472 -0.58 -17.22 -10.93
C ARG A 472 -1.23 -18.26 -10.02
N ASP A 473 -2.51 -18.52 -10.21
CA ASP A 473 -3.23 -19.61 -9.50
C ASP A 473 -2.50 -20.96 -9.59
N ARG A 474 -1.90 -21.26 -10.75
CA ARG A 474 -1.10 -22.49 -10.96
C ARG A 474 0.18 -22.59 -10.13
N ASP A 475 0.61 -21.49 -9.50
CA ASP A 475 1.85 -21.41 -8.73
C ASP A 475 1.60 -21.53 -7.22
N ILE A 476 0.34 -21.61 -6.77
CA ILE A 476 -0.02 -21.82 -5.36
C ILE A 476 0.71 -23.05 -4.79
N LYS A 477 1.25 -22.92 -3.57
CA LYS A 477 2.14 -23.86 -2.86
C LYS A 477 3.57 -24.01 -3.40
N LYS A 478 3.94 -23.38 -4.52
CA LYS A 478 5.36 -23.29 -4.91
C LYS A 478 6.09 -22.31 -3.99
N ALA A 479 7.40 -22.52 -3.83
CA ALA A 479 8.27 -21.55 -3.17
C ALA A 479 8.27 -20.22 -3.94
N LYS A 480 8.05 -19.11 -3.23
CA LYS A 480 7.93 -17.78 -3.86
C LYS A 480 9.21 -17.40 -4.59
N SER A 481 10.39 -17.67 -4.01
CA SER A 481 11.68 -17.35 -4.61
C SER A 481 11.92 -18.05 -5.94
N VAL A 482 11.61 -19.34 -6.03
CA VAL A 482 11.75 -20.13 -7.26
C VAL A 482 10.79 -19.64 -8.34
N ALA A 483 9.49 -19.50 -8.01
CA ALA A 483 8.48 -19.05 -8.96
C ALA A 483 8.75 -17.62 -9.47
N ALA A 484 9.24 -16.73 -8.60
CA ALA A 484 9.61 -15.37 -8.98
C ALA A 484 10.78 -15.37 -9.97
N ALA A 485 11.82 -16.16 -9.70
CA ALA A 485 12.96 -16.28 -10.62
C ALA A 485 12.55 -16.81 -12.01
N GLU A 486 11.64 -17.78 -12.07
CA GLU A 486 11.08 -18.28 -13.34
C GLU A 486 10.28 -17.21 -14.10
N ALA A 487 9.49 -16.39 -13.38
CA ALA A 487 8.76 -15.27 -13.97
C ALA A 487 9.73 -14.22 -14.53
N ILE A 488 10.77 -13.86 -13.78
CA ILE A 488 11.78 -12.89 -14.22
C ILE A 488 12.58 -13.38 -15.42
N LYS A 489 12.98 -14.65 -15.47
CA LYS A 489 13.68 -15.19 -16.64
C LYS A 489 12.84 -15.17 -17.92
N ARG A 490 11.51 -15.19 -17.81
CA ARG A 490 10.61 -14.97 -18.95
C ARG A 490 10.57 -13.50 -19.38
N MET A 491 10.60 -12.57 -18.43
CA MET A 491 10.64 -11.14 -18.70
C MET A 491 12.00 -10.67 -19.24
N ASN A 492 13.11 -11.22 -18.73
CA ASN A 492 14.47 -10.98 -19.18
C ASN A 492 15.30 -12.28 -19.15
N PRO A 493 15.49 -12.95 -20.30
CA PRO A 493 16.29 -14.17 -20.38
C PRO A 493 17.78 -13.97 -20.06
N GLU A 494 18.29 -12.74 -20.12
CA GLU A 494 19.71 -12.44 -19.91
C GLU A 494 20.09 -12.39 -18.43
N VAL A 495 19.11 -12.29 -17.52
CA VAL A 495 19.36 -12.12 -16.09
C VAL A 495 19.84 -13.43 -15.44
N HIS A 496 20.96 -13.37 -14.72
CA HIS A 496 21.46 -14.45 -13.88
C HIS A 496 20.82 -14.38 -12.49
N ILE A 497 20.14 -15.45 -12.07
CA ILE A 497 19.45 -15.54 -10.76
C ILE A 497 19.81 -16.83 -10.05
N THR A 498 20.12 -16.73 -8.76
CA THR A 498 20.24 -17.83 -7.80
C THR A 498 19.18 -17.69 -6.71
N THR A 499 18.44 -18.76 -6.42
CA THR A 499 17.34 -18.75 -5.46
C THR A 499 17.66 -19.59 -4.22
N TYR A 500 17.13 -19.16 -3.09
CA TYR A 500 17.18 -19.84 -1.80
C TYR A 500 15.78 -19.87 -1.18
N GLU A 501 15.50 -20.92 -0.39
CA GLU A 501 14.25 -21.11 0.34
C GLU A 501 14.50 -20.98 1.86
N ALA A 502 15.30 -19.98 2.24
CA ALA A 502 15.81 -19.83 3.59
C ALA A 502 15.34 -18.50 4.23
N ARG A 503 15.00 -18.56 5.51
CA ARG A 503 14.75 -17.36 6.32
C ARG A 503 16.09 -16.70 6.62
N VAL A 504 16.24 -15.41 6.29
CA VAL A 504 17.45 -14.66 6.65
C VAL A 504 17.46 -14.41 8.15
N GLY A 505 18.50 -14.90 8.82
CA GLY A 505 18.67 -14.84 10.27
C GLY A 505 19.95 -15.50 10.72
N ALA A 506 20.21 -15.47 12.03
CA ALA A 506 21.41 -16.05 12.62
C ALA A 506 21.54 -17.57 12.37
N ASP A 507 20.42 -18.26 12.19
CA ASP A 507 20.31 -19.68 11.90
C ASP A 507 20.71 -20.07 10.47
N THR A 508 20.85 -19.10 9.56
CA THR A 508 21.20 -19.33 8.15
C THR A 508 22.54 -18.72 7.72
N GLU A 509 23.40 -18.35 8.67
CA GLU A 509 24.74 -17.79 8.39
C GLU A 509 25.72 -18.80 7.76
N ASN A 510 25.45 -20.10 7.88
CA ASN A 510 26.19 -21.12 7.14
C ASN A 510 25.94 -21.03 5.62
N LEU A 511 24.73 -20.61 5.22
CA LEU A 511 24.34 -20.38 3.83
C LEU A 511 24.77 -18.99 3.36
N PHE A 512 24.43 -17.96 4.14
CA PHE A 512 24.78 -16.56 3.87
C PHE A 512 26.05 -16.17 4.63
N ASN A 513 27.15 -16.84 4.29
CA ASN A 513 28.44 -16.71 4.96
C ASN A 513 29.24 -15.48 4.50
N ASP A 514 30.45 -15.30 5.06
CA ASP A 514 31.34 -14.16 4.75
C ASP A 514 31.63 -14.00 3.25
N GLU A 515 31.81 -15.11 2.53
CA GLU A 515 32.09 -15.09 1.09
C GLU A 515 30.87 -14.58 0.32
N PHE A 516 29.67 -15.04 0.68
CA PHE A 516 28.43 -14.57 0.09
C PHE A 516 28.30 -13.06 0.24
N TRP A 517 28.37 -12.54 1.48
CA TRP A 517 28.21 -11.12 1.76
C TRP A 517 29.29 -10.27 1.09
N THR A 518 30.56 -10.69 1.16
CA THR A 518 31.68 -9.91 0.61
C THR A 518 31.54 -9.68 -0.89
N ASN A 519 31.00 -10.64 -1.63
CA ASN A 519 30.85 -10.59 -3.08
C ASN A 519 29.62 -9.80 -3.58
N LEU A 520 28.80 -9.26 -2.69
CA LEU A 520 27.63 -8.44 -3.07
C LEU A 520 28.03 -7.01 -3.41
N SER A 521 27.33 -6.42 -4.39
CA SER A 521 27.31 -4.98 -4.65
C SER A 521 26.42 -4.23 -3.65
N GLY A 522 25.31 -4.84 -3.24
CA GLY A 522 24.33 -4.26 -2.32
C GLY A 522 23.21 -5.24 -1.98
N VAL A 523 22.32 -4.81 -1.09
CA VAL A 523 21.19 -5.59 -0.57
C VAL A 523 19.91 -4.78 -0.69
N CYS A 524 18.80 -5.45 -0.97
CA CYS A 524 17.47 -4.85 -0.95
C CYS A 524 16.55 -5.68 -0.07
N ASN A 525 15.88 -5.01 0.86
CA ASN A 525 14.86 -5.62 1.71
C ASN A 525 13.47 -5.48 1.09
N ALA A 526 12.75 -6.59 1.10
CA ALA A 526 11.32 -6.70 0.78
C ALA A 526 10.61 -7.48 1.91
N LEU A 527 10.90 -7.08 3.14
CA LEU A 527 10.52 -7.77 4.38
C LEU A 527 9.20 -7.25 4.95
N ASP A 528 8.60 -8.00 5.87
CA ASP A 528 7.32 -7.68 6.52
C ASP A 528 7.45 -7.51 8.04
N ASN A 529 8.62 -7.76 8.62
CA ASN A 529 8.86 -7.67 10.07
C ASN A 529 10.14 -6.88 10.39
N VAL A 530 10.13 -6.18 11.52
CA VAL A 530 11.23 -5.30 11.96
C VAL A 530 12.48 -6.11 12.36
N GLN A 531 12.30 -7.30 12.92
CA GLN A 531 13.42 -8.14 13.38
C GLN A 531 14.35 -8.54 12.23
N ALA A 532 13.80 -9.00 11.10
CA ALA A 532 14.59 -9.33 9.92
C ALA A 532 15.25 -8.09 9.30
N ARG A 533 14.57 -6.93 9.30
CA ARG A 533 15.17 -5.66 8.83
C ARG A 533 16.40 -5.29 9.65
N MET A 534 16.29 -5.33 10.98
CA MET A 534 17.41 -5.05 11.88
C MET A 534 18.56 -6.03 11.70
N TYR A 535 18.26 -7.32 11.51
CA TYR A 535 19.30 -8.31 11.23
C TYR A 535 20.06 -8.00 9.93
N VAL A 536 19.34 -7.75 8.83
CA VAL A 536 19.97 -7.42 7.54
C VAL A 536 20.76 -6.10 7.61
N ASP A 537 20.22 -5.07 8.29
CA ASP A 537 20.92 -3.80 8.55
C ASP A 537 22.27 -4.03 9.26
N GLN A 538 22.28 -4.85 10.31
CA GLN A 538 23.51 -5.19 11.03
C GLN A 538 24.53 -5.90 10.13
N ARG A 539 24.09 -6.84 9.28
CA ARG A 539 24.99 -7.51 8.32
C ARG A 539 25.52 -6.53 7.27
N CYS A 540 24.66 -5.67 6.72
CA CYS A 540 25.08 -4.64 5.75
C CYS A 540 26.10 -3.68 6.35
N LEU A 541 25.89 -3.25 7.60
CA LEU A 541 26.84 -2.42 8.34
C LEU A 541 28.19 -3.13 8.52
N PHE A 542 28.17 -4.40 8.95
CA PHE A 542 29.37 -5.21 9.17
C PHE A 542 30.20 -5.39 7.90
N TYR A 543 29.57 -5.78 6.79
CA TYR A 543 30.25 -6.01 5.49
C TYR A 543 30.37 -4.76 4.61
N LYS A 544 29.94 -3.59 5.10
CA LYS A 544 29.94 -2.31 4.38
C LYS A 544 29.23 -2.41 3.03
N LYS A 545 28.01 -2.95 3.02
CA LYS A 545 27.15 -3.05 1.84
C LYS A 545 26.05 -2.01 1.89
N SER A 546 25.73 -1.44 0.73
CA SER A 546 24.57 -0.56 0.59
C SER A 546 23.29 -1.36 0.80
N LEU A 547 22.32 -0.76 1.50
CA LEU A 547 21.02 -1.36 1.77
C LEU A 547 19.90 -0.45 1.25
N LEU A 548 19.00 -1.02 0.46
CA LEU A 548 17.74 -0.42 0.03
C LEU A 548 16.61 -1.00 0.89
N GLU A 549 16.03 -0.18 1.76
CA GLU A 549 14.94 -0.54 2.67
C GLU A 549 13.61 0.07 2.22
N SER A 550 12.52 -0.67 2.40
CA SER A 550 11.17 -0.18 2.08
C SER A 550 10.08 -0.90 2.88
N GLY A 551 8.99 -0.17 3.13
CA GLY A 551 7.82 -0.66 3.86
C GLY A 551 6.52 -0.14 3.26
N THR A 552 5.44 -0.91 3.44
CA THR A 552 4.08 -0.50 3.03
C THR A 552 3.07 -0.86 4.11
N LEU A 553 2.07 0.00 4.28
CA LEU A 553 0.91 -0.21 5.16
C LEU A 553 -0.33 0.42 4.53
N GLY A 554 -1.15 -0.40 3.87
CA GLY A 554 -2.30 0.09 3.12
C GLY A 554 -1.88 1.04 2.00
N THR A 555 -2.36 2.28 2.02
CA THR A 555 -1.99 3.35 1.07
C THR A 555 -0.70 4.09 1.43
N LYS A 556 -0.09 3.76 2.58
CA LYS A 556 1.15 4.39 3.06
C LYS A 556 2.36 3.57 2.61
N GLY A 557 3.47 4.22 2.35
CA GLY A 557 4.74 3.58 2.06
C GLY A 557 5.91 4.47 2.43
N ASN A 558 7.07 3.85 2.66
CA ASN A 558 8.32 4.55 2.93
C ASN A 558 9.49 3.84 2.24
N THR A 559 10.54 4.61 1.96
CA THR A 559 11.81 4.10 1.45
C THR A 559 12.95 4.72 2.26
N GLN A 560 14.02 3.97 2.47
CA GLN A 560 15.24 4.45 3.11
C GLN A 560 16.45 3.82 2.42
N VAL A 561 17.48 4.64 2.19
CA VAL A 561 18.75 4.19 1.62
C VAL A 561 19.84 4.28 2.69
N VAL A 562 20.59 3.20 2.86
CA VAL A 562 21.77 3.16 3.73
C VAL A 562 23.01 3.01 2.85
N VAL A 563 23.88 4.02 2.89
CA VAL A 563 25.14 4.07 2.14
C VAL A 563 26.32 4.00 3.10
N PRO A 564 27.20 2.99 2.99
CA PRO A 564 28.33 2.81 3.90
C PRO A 564 29.22 4.05 4.01
N ASN A 565 29.51 4.47 5.23
CA ASN A 565 30.33 5.65 5.56
C ASN A 565 29.75 7.00 5.09
N LEU A 566 28.46 7.06 4.76
CA LEU A 566 27.79 8.30 4.35
C LEU A 566 26.52 8.57 5.16
N THR A 567 25.61 7.61 5.25
CA THR A 567 24.34 7.76 5.97
C THR A 567 24.35 7.00 7.29
N GLU A 568 23.36 7.27 8.15
CA GLU A 568 23.05 6.39 9.27
C GLU A 568 22.47 5.04 8.81
N SER A 569 22.49 4.05 9.70
CA SER A 569 21.89 2.73 9.45
C SER A 569 20.39 2.74 9.77
N TYR A 570 19.64 1.73 9.30
CA TYR A 570 18.20 1.62 9.61
C TYR A 570 17.94 1.63 11.12
N SER A 571 18.73 0.86 11.88
CA SER A 571 18.59 0.72 13.33
C SER A 571 19.07 1.94 14.15
N SER A 572 19.53 3.01 13.50
CA SER A 572 20.01 4.24 14.17
C SER A 572 18.85 5.11 14.67
N SER A 573 17.69 5.01 14.01
CA SER A 573 16.44 5.64 14.44
C SER A 573 15.50 4.61 15.09
N ARG A 574 14.55 5.07 15.89
CA ARG A 574 13.58 4.20 16.58
C ARG A 574 12.18 4.48 16.08
N ASP A 575 11.57 3.45 15.50
CA ASP A 575 10.13 3.44 15.23
C ASP A 575 9.34 3.35 16.55
N PRO A 576 8.11 3.90 16.60
CA PRO A 576 7.21 3.67 17.72
C PRO A 576 6.99 2.17 17.94
N PRO A 577 7.02 1.69 19.20
CA PRO A 577 6.76 0.28 19.47
C PRO A 577 5.32 -0.09 19.10
N GLU A 578 5.08 -1.36 18.78
CA GLU A 578 3.73 -1.88 18.67
C GLU A 578 2.95 -1.59 19.96
N LYS A 579 1.69 -1.17 19.80
CA LYS A 579 0.80 -0.92 20.94
C LYS A 579 0.60 -2.23 21.70
N SER A 580 1.14 -2.33 22.91
CA SER A 580 0.87 -3.44 23.82
C SER A 580 -0.32 -3.10 24.72
N ILE A 581 -1.24 -4.04 24.86
CA ILE A 581 -2.40 -3.89 25.73
C ILE A 581 -1.98 -4.31 27.14
N PRO A 582 -2.24 -3.51 28.19
CA PRO A 582 -1.92 -3.91 29.55
C PRO A 582 -2.57 -5.24 29.94
N ILE A 583 -1.82 -6.14 30.57
CA ILE A 583 -2.29 -7.48 30.94
C ILE A 583 -3.55 -7.42 31.79
N CYS A 584 -3.67 -6.45 32.70
CA CYS A 584 -4.87 -6.28 33.53
C CYS A 584 -6.12 -5.94 32.70
N THR A 585 -5.96 -5.16 31.63
CA THR A 585 -7.03 -4.83 30.68
C THR A 585 -7.47 -6.08 29.90
N LEU A 586 -6.51 -6.84 29.37
CA LEU A 586 -6.79 -8.09 28.65
C LEU A 586 -7.50 -9.13 29.52
N LYS A 587 -7.06 -9.28 30.79
CA LYS A 587 -7.57 -10.34 31.67
C LYS A 587 -8.92 -10.03 32.30
N ASN A 588 -9.15 -8.78 32.72
CA ASN A 588 -10.29 -8.46 33.59
C ASN A 588 -11.16 -7.30 33.11
N PHE A 589 -10.59 -6.34 32.36
CA PHE A 589 -11.27 -5.08 32.03
C PHE A 589 -11.20 -4.73 30.54
N PRO A 590 -11.61 -5.62 29.62
CA PRO A 590 -11.68 -5.28 28.21
C PRO A 590 -12.81 -4.25 27.98
N TYR A 591 -12.54 -3.24 27.16
CA TYR A 591 -13.51 -2.20 26.80
C TYR A 591 -13.51 -1.86 25.31
N GLN A 592 -12.63 -2.50 24.53
CA GLN A 592 -12.55 -2.43 23.08
C GLN A 592 -12.48 -3.86 22.52
N ILE A 593 -12.90 -4.04 21.27
CA ILE A 593 -12.97 -5.35 20.63
C ILE A 593 -11.57 -5.99 20.47
N GLU A 594 -10.54 -5.16 20.24
CA GLU A 594 -9.15 -5.58 20.12
C GLU A 594 -8.67 -6.29 21.39
N HIS A 595 -9.15 -5.88 22.57
CA HIS A 595 -8.79 -6.50 23.84
C HIS A 595 -9.32 -7.93 23.90
N THR A 596 -10.58 -8.15 23.49
CA THR A 596 -11.18 -9.48 23.47
C THR A 596 -10.59 -10.37 22.38
N ILE A 597 -10.22 -9.81 21.22
CA ILE A 597 -9.56 -10.55 20.13
C ILE A 597 -8.17 -11.03 20.57
N GLN A 598 -7.35 -10.15 21.17
CA GLN A 598 -6.04 -10.55 21.67
C GLN A 598 -6.16 -11.57 22.80
N TRP A 599 -7.12 -11.39 23.73
CA TRP A 599 -7.40 -12.38 24.76
C TRP A 599 -7.79 -13.75 24.16
N ALA A 600 -8.66 -13.78 23.14
CA ALA A 600 -9.07 -15.01 22.48
C ALA A 600 -7.90 -15.70 21.76
N ARG A 601 -7.02 -14.93 21.13
CA ARG A 601 -5.77 -15.45 20.55
C ARG A 601 -4.87 -16.08 21.61
N ASP A 602 -4.71 -15.44 22.77
CA ASP A 602 -3.93 -15.96 23.88
C ASP A 602 -4.53 -17.27 24.43
N GLN A 603 -5.87 -17.36 24.52
CA GLN A 603 -6.56 -18.61 24.89
C GLN A 603 -6.30 -19.72 23.85
N PHE A 604 -6.39 -19.39 22.56
CA PHE A 604 -6.13 -20.36 21.49
C PHE A 604 -4.70 -20.91 21.52
N GLU A 605 -3.70 -20.02 21.60
CA GLU A 605 -2.28 -20.41 21.71
C GLU A 605 -2.03 -21.22 22.99
N GLY A 606 -2.64 -20.83 24.11
CA GLY A 606 -2.57 -21.55 25.38
C GLY A 606 -3.07 -22.98 25.26
N TYR A 607 -4.34 -23.17 24.87
CA TYR A 607 -4.98 -24.48 24.85
C TYR A 607 -4.45 -25.41 23.77
N PHE A 608 -4.21 -24.91 22.56
CA PHE A 608 -4.02 -25.78 21.40
C PHE A 608 -2.58 -25.87 20.90
N ARG A 609 -1.68 -24.99 21.38
CA ARG A 609 -0.26 -25.02 20.99
C ARG A 609 0.67 -25.21 22.18
N ASN A 610 0.67 -24.27 23.12
CA ASN A 610 1.65 -24.25 24.22
C ASN A 610 1.58 -25.54 25.04
N THR A 611 0.38 -25.93 25.47
CA THR A 611 0.17 -27.18 26.21
C THR A 611 0.60 -28.41 25.42
N ALA A 612 0.35 -28.46 24.10
CA ALA A 612 0.77 -29.58 23.26
C ALA A 612 2.30 -29.64 23.10
N ASP A 613 2.95 -28.50 22.87
CA ASP A 613 4.40 -28.39 22.78
C ASP A 613 5.10 -28.80 24.09
N GLU A 614 4.55 -28.40 25.24
CA GLU A 614 5.04 -28.82 26.56
C GLU A 614 4.98 -30.34 26.74
N VAL A 615 3.83 -30.96 26.41
CA VAL A 615 3.66 -32.42 26.48
C VAL A 615 4.61 -33.13 25.52
N ASN A 616 4.77 -32.64 24.30
CA ASN A 616 5.66 -33.22 23.30
C ASN A 616 7.13 -33.15 23.74
N LYS A 617 7.59 -31.99 24.23
CA LYS A 617 8.95 -31.81 24.76
C LYS A 617 9.20 -32.70 25.97
N PHE A 618 8.27 -32.75 26.91
CA PHE A 618 8.36 -33.62 28.08
C PHE A 618 8.42 -35.11 27.70
N THR A 619 7.74 -35.50 26.63
CA THR A 619 7.71 -36.89 26.16
C THR A 619 8.98 -37.26 25.38
N ALA A 620 9.50 -36.36 24.54
CA ALA A 620 10.67 -36.59 23.72
C ALA A 620 12.00 -36.47 24.50
N GLU A 621 12.11 -35.48 25.40
CA GLU A 621 13.37 -35.05 26.02
C GLU A 621 13.21 -34.86 27.54
N ARG A 622 12.55 -35.83 28.20
CA ARG A 622 12.13 -35.73 29.61
C ARG A 622 13.19 -35.20 30.56
N ASP A 623 14.39 -35.79 30.56
CA ASP A 623 15.41 -35.48 31.56
C ASP A 623 15.95 -34.06 31.37
N SER A 624 16.25 -33.67 30.12
CA SER A 624 16.70 -32.31 29.77
C SER A 624 15.63 -31.27 30.10
N TYR A 625 14.37 -31.54 29.73
CA TYR A 625 13.26 -30.63 29.98
C TYR A 625 13.00 -30.42 31.49
N LEU A 626 13.13 -31.48 32.31
CA LEU A 626 13.01 -31.37 33.77
C LEU A 626 14.17 -30.59 34.39
N GLU A 627 15.38 -30.69 33.85
CA GLU A 627 16.52 -29.86 34.28
C GLU A 627 16.28 -28.39 33.94
N ASP A 628 15.81 -28.10 32.72
CA ASP A 628 15.46 -26.75 32.29
C ASP A 628 14.36 -26.14 33.18
N LEU A 629 13.29 -26.88 33.47
CA LEU A 629 12.22 -26.40 34.35
C LEU A 629 12.69 -26.11 35.78
N LYS A 630 13.61 -26.93 36.33
CA LYS A 630 14.20 -26.67 37.64
C LYS A 630 14.97 -25.35 37.65
N SER A 631 15.63 -25.00 36.54
CA SER A 631 16.37 -23.74 36.41
C SER A 631 15.46 -22.49 36.39
N GLN A 632 14.20 -22.65 35.98
CA GLN A 632 13.22 -21.55 35.87
C GLN A 632 12.46 -21.25 37.18
N GLY A 633 12.67 -22.03 38.23
CA GLY A 633 12.08 -21.83 39.56
C GLY A 633 10.79 -22.61 39.82
N THR A 634 10.48 -22.82 41.10
CA THR A 634 9.45 -23.77 41.57
C THR A 634 8.02 -23.43 41.11
N GLY A 635 7.69 -22.14 40.96
CA GLY A 635 6.37 -21.71 40.48
C GLY A 635 6.12 -22.08 39.02
N SER A 636 7.09 -21.80 38.14
CA SER A 636 7.03 -22.14 36.71
C SER A 636 7.00 -23.66 36.51
N MET A 637 7.86 -24.36 37.25
CA MET A 637 7.91 -25.83 37.24
C MET A 637 6.57 -26.45 37.63
N ARG A 638 5.93 -25.95 38.70
CA ARG A 638 4.63 -26.45 39.14
C ARG A 638 3.55 -26.25 38.09
N ALA A 639 3.43 -25.03 37.55
CA ALA A 639 2.44 -24.72 36.52
C ALA A 639 2.60 -25.59 35.27
N SER A 640 3.86 -25.78 34.81
CA SER A 640 4.16 -26.62 33.64
C SER A 640 3.82 -28.09 33.89
N LEU A 641 4.12 -28.63 35.08
CA LEU A 641 3.79 -30.02 35.42
C LEU A 641 2.28 -30.24 35.61
N GLU A 642 1.56 -29.26 36.17
CA GLU A 642 0.10 -29.29 36.28
C GLU A 642 -0.55 -29.26 34.88
N SER A 643 -0.05 -28.40 33.98
CA SER A 643 -0.44 -28.35 32.56
C SER A 643 -0.26 -29.71 31.87
N ILE A 644 0.95 -30.29 31.97
CA ILE A 644 1.27 -31.60 31.36
C ILE A 644 0.38 -32.71 31.94
N TYR A 645 0.21 -32.77 33.26
CA TYR A 645 -0.64 -33.76 33.91
C TYR A 645 -2.09 -33.65 33.46
N SER A 646 -2.63 -32.43 33.45
CA SER A 646 -4.01 -32.20 33.06
C SER A 646 -4.25 -32.62 31.61
N ALA A 647 -3.38 -32.20 30.67
CA ALA A 647 -3.50 -32.55 29.26
C ALA A 647 -3.25 -34.04 28.95
N SER A 648 -2.36 -34.69 29.70
CA SER A 648 -1.93 -36.07 29.41
C SER A 648 -2.73 -37.14 30.14
N VAL A 649 -3.39 -36.79 31.25
CA VAL A 649 -4.05 -37.75 32.14
C VAL A 649 -5.48 -37.35 32.46
N GLU A 650 -5.69 -36.15 33.01
CA GLU A 650 -6.99 -35.75 33.56
C GLU A 650 -8.03 -35.44 32.47
N LEU A 651 -7.64 -34.65 31.48
CA LEU A 651 -8.49 -34.15 30.39
C LEU A 651 -8.18 -34.82 29.06
N LYS A 652 -7.43 -35.93 29.06
CA LYS A 652 -7.10 -36.66 27.85
C LYS A 652 -8.39 -37.24 27.24
N PRO A 653 -8.83 -36.79 26.04
CA PRO A 653 -10.07 -37.26 25.46
C PRO A 653 -9.92 -38.70 24.95
N SER A 654 -10.95 -39.53 25.14
CA SER A 654 -11.04 -40.87 24.54
C SER A 654 -11.83 -40.87 23.22
N GLY A 655 -12.53 -39.76 22.92
CA GLY A 655 -13.30 -39.57 21.70
C GLY A 655 -13.87 -38.15 21.59
N VAL A 656 -14.66 -37.91 20.54
CA VAL A 656 -15.21 -36.57 20.22
C VAL A 656 -16.17 -36.07 21.32
N ASP A 657 -16.97 -36.96 21.93
CA ASP A 657 -17.91 -36.57 22.99
C ASP A 657 -17.20 -35.98 24.21
N ASP A 658 -16.01 -36.49 24.56
CA ASP A 658 -15.19 -35.93 25.64
C ASP A 658 -14.69 -34.52 25.27
N CYS A 659 -14.33 -34.30 24.01
CA CYS A 659 -13.95 -32.96 23.51
C CYS A 659 -15.12 -31.97 23.57
N ILE A 660 -16.33 -32.40 23.21
CA ILE A 660 -17.54 -31.56 23.29
C ILE A 660 -17.83 -31.22 24.76
N LYS A 661 -17.73 -32.21 25.66
CA LYS A 661 -17.90 -31.98 27.10
C LYS A 661 -16.86 -31.02 27.64
N TRP A 662 -15.59 -31.17 27.27
CA TRP A 662 -14.53 -30.25 27.63
C TRP A 662 -14.84 -28.83 27.13
N ALA A 663 -15.18 -28.66 25.86
CA ALA A 663 -15.51 -27.36 25.29
C ALA A 663 -16.69 -26.67 26.02
N ARG A 664 -17.73 -27.42 26.37
CA ARG A 664 -18.87 -26.90 27.16
C ARG A 664 -18.45 -26.48 28.57
N LEU A 665 -17.56 -27.21 29.22
CA LEU A 665 -17.04 -26.85 30.54
C LEU A 665 -16.13 -25.61 30.46
N SER A 666 -15.26 -25.54 29.45
CA SER A 666 -14.43 -24.36 29.20
C SER A 666 -15.27 -23.11 28.92
N PHE A 667 -16.39 -23.23 28.20
CA PHE A 667 -17.34 -22.12 28.04
C PHE A 667 -17.87 -21.63 29.39
N GLU A 668 -18.30 -22.54 30.27
CA GLU A 668 -18.79 -22.18 31.61
C GLU A 668 -17.72 -21.49 32.44
N GLU A 669 -16.48 -21.97 32.35
CA GLU A 669 -15.36 -21.42 33.10
C GLU A 669 -15.03 -20.00 32.64
N LEU A 670 -14.84 -19.81 31.33
CA LEU A 670 -14.35 -18.55 30.75
C LEU A 670 -15.42 -17.45 30.73
N PHE A 671 -16.66 -17.78 30.37
CA PHE A 671 -17.70 -16.78 30.09
C PHE A 671 -18.76 -16.62 31.20
N SER A 672 -18.78 -17.51 32.19
CA SER A 672 -19.75 -17.49 33.29
C SER A 672 -19.06 -17.47 34.66
N SER A 673 -18.31 -18.52 35.01
CA SER A 673 -17.73 -18.70 36.34
C SER A 673 -16.67 -17.65 36.66
N SER A 674 -15.76 -17.37 35.72
CA SER A 674 -14.74 -16.33 35.88
C SER A 674 -15.37 -14.94 36.01
N ILE A 675 -16.43 -14.67 35.27
CA ILE A 675 -17.17 -13.41 35.35
C ILE A 675 -17.91 -13.26 36.68
N LYS A 676 -18.55 -14.33 37.18
CA LYS A 676 -19.16 -14.37 38.51
C LYS A 676 -18.12 -14.14 39.60
N GLN A 677 -16.95 -14.73 39.49
CA GLN A 677 -15.85 -14.53 40.43
C GLN A 677 -15.33 -13.09 40.42
N LEU A 678 -15.25 -12.47 39.24
CA LEU A 678 -14.88 -11.07 39.10
C LEU A 678 -15.91 -10.15 39.75
N LEU A 679 -17.21 -10.36 39.51
CA LEU A 679 -18.29 -9.59 40.14
C LEU A 679 -18.41 -9.83 41.65
N TYR A 680 -18.04 -11.02 42.13
CA TYR A 680 -17.93 -11.29 43.57
C TYR A 680 -16.80 -10.47 44.21
N SER A 681 -15.66 -10.36 43.52
CA SER A 681 -14.48 -9.64 44.01
C SER A 681 -14.65 -8.12 43.87
N CYS A 682 -15.35 -7.68 42.83
CA CYS A 682 -15.65 -6.28 42.52
C CYS A 682 -17.15 -6.15 42.21
N PRO A 683 -18.00 -5.96 43.25
CA PRO A 683 -19.45 -5.83 43.09
C PRO A 683 -19.85 -4.74 42.08
N ALA A 684 -21.00 -4.92 41.41
CA ALA A 684 -21.48 -4.00 40.38
C ALA A 684 -21.73 -2.57 40.91
N ASP A 685 -22.05 -2.44 42.19
CA ASP A 685 -22.29 -1.20 42.92
C ASP A 685 -21.05 -0.71 43.70
N MET A 686 -19.88 -1.33 43.49
CA MET A 686 -18.64 -0.94 44.15
C MET A 686 -18.28 0.50 43.82
N VAL A 687 -17.89 1.27 44.84
CA VAL A 687 -17.37 2.63 44.73
C VAL A 687 -15.96 2.72 45.32
N ASP A 688 -15.17 3.68 44.83
CA ASP A 688 -13.85 3.98 45.38
C ASP A 688 -13.93 4.83 46.66
N ARG A 689 -12.77 5.23 47.19
CA ARG A 689 -12.67 6.04 48.42
C ARG A 689 -13.30 7.43 48.30
N ASN A 690 -13.48 7.93 47.09
CA ASN A 690 -14.07 9.23 46.79
C ASN A 690 -15.56 9.11 46.43
N GLY A 691 -16.14 7.90 46.49
CA GLY A 691 -17.53 7.65 46.12
C GLY A 691 -17.75 7.52 44.61
N VAL A 692 -16.68 7.45 43.80
CA VAL A 692 -16.79 7.27 42.34
C VAL A 692 -17.05 5.78 42.05
N PRO A 693 -18.02 5.43 41.19
CA PRO A 693 -18.27 4.05 40.78
C PRO A 693 -17.01 3.37 40.24
N PHE A 694 -16.72 2.16 40.70
CA PHE A 694 -15.59 1.36 40.23
C PHE A 694 -15.73 1.00 38.75
N TRP A 695 -16.95 0.68 38.32
CA TRP A 695 -17.31 0.35 36.94
C TRP A 695 -17.67 1.60 36.14
N SER A 696 -16.66 2.42 35.86
CA SER A 696 -16.78 3.63 35.05
C SER A 696 -15.68 3.74 34.01
N GLY A 697 -15.94 4.46 32.91
CA GLY A 697 -14.95 4.73 31.87
C GLY A 697 -14.45 3.43 31.20
N THR A 698 -13.16 3.14 31.34
CA THR A 698 -12.51 1.94 30.77
C THR A 698 -12.86 0.64 31.48
N ARG A 699 -13.57 0.69 32.61
CA ARG A 699 -14.04 -0.50 33.34
C ARG A 699 -15.52 -0.72 33.07
N ARG A 700 -15.83 -1.50 32.03
CA ARG A 700 -17.20 -1.91 31.70
C ARG A 700 -17.63 -3.04 32.63
N CYS A 701 -18.74 -2.86 33.35
CA CYS A 701 -19.28 -3.92 34.22
C CYS A 701 -19.68 -5.13 33.37
N PRO A 702 -19.10 -6.33 33.60
CA PRO A 702 -19.41 -7.51 32.79
C PRO A 702 -20.74 -8.13 33.23
N SER A 703 -21.24 -9.08 32.44
CA SER A 703 -22.37 -9.92 32.80
C SER A 703 -22.05 -11.37 32.43
N PRO A 704 -22.28 -12.34 33.34
CA PRO A 704 -22.01 -13.74 33.05
C PRO A 704 -22.96 -14.24 31.96
N ILE A 705 -22.45 -15.04 31.03
CA ILE A 705 -23.22 -15.57 29.90
C ILE A 705 -23.73 -16.97 30.27
N GLU A 706 -25.03 -17.19 30.17
CA GLU A 706 -25.61 -18.53 30.24
C GLU A 706 -25.48 -19.21 28.88
N PHE A 707 -25.04 -20.47 28.88
CA PHE A 707 -24.93 -21.24 27.65
C PHE A 707 -26.30 -21.49 27.02
N ASP A 708 -26.44 -21.16 25.75
CA ASP A 708 -27.60 -21.49 24.93
C ASP A 708 -27.12 -22.22 23.67
N VAL A 709 -27.62 -23.43 23.46
CA VAL A 709 -27.30 -24.25 22.29
C VAL A 709 -27.81 -23.65 20.97
N ASN A 710 -28.76 -22.71 21.05
CA ASN A 710 -29.36 -22.06 19.88
C ASN A 710 -28.68 -20.72 19.53
N ASN A 711 -27.72 -20.27 20.34
CA ASN A 711 -26.95 -19.06 20.07
C ASN A 711 -25.75 -19.42 19.17
N PRO A 712 -25.71 -18.95 17.91
CA PRO A 712 -24.75 -19.40 16.89
C PRO A 712 -23.30 -18.98 17.14
#